data_AF-A0A8X7Z0K1-F1
#
_entry.id   AF-A0A8X7Z0K1-F1
#
_cell.length_a   1.000
_cell.length_b   1.000
_cell.length_c   1.000
_cell.angle_alpha   90.00
_cell.angle_beta   90.00
_cell.angle_gamma   90.00
#
_symmetry.space_group_name_H-M   'P 1'
#
loop_
_entity.id
_entity.type
_entity.pdbx_description
1 polymer ?
#
loop_
_entity_poly.entity_id
_entity_poly.type
_entity_poly.pdbx_seq_one_letter_code
_entity_poly.pdbx_strand_id
1 'polypeptide(L)'
;MVSLTLNLLFFFVFATIPFANSQTPTPEAPAPASSTCNGIFLSYQYNGGSQIKPTDPTLQPYSFKSTLTVQNNGRDELKSWKVFVGFQNDELLVSASNAVLADGTTLPAAVGNGTVFAGFPMTDLKTAIETAGDDTQTSVQVQFLGTQFGVPLKDVPWPSNISLANDGYVCPATTKEGSIMFVCCTRDSNFKTNITLDEEFLPRQNGDLTIMYDVIRTYDSSYWAQVSIANHNPLGRLDNWKLSWDWMKEEFIYSMKGAYPYILDSTDCIYGPQGKYYGELDFSTVLNCERRPTIVDLPPTKANDSTFGLIPFCCRNGTILPPSMDPSKSTSAFQLEVYKMPPDLNRSQISPPQNWKINGTLNPDYQCGPPVRVSPSQFPDPSGLPANKTAVASWQVVCNITHPKGVSPRCCVSFSAYYNDSVIPCNTCACGCPSNTARTCSATAPAVLLPPQALLVPHENRTAMSVAWSALKHRAVPNPFPCADNCGVSINWHLFTDYNRGWSARITLFNWQETSFPDWFAAVQLDKAAAGFEAMYSFNGSMLEMDGVNNTILMEGLPGLNYLVAETDGANPQKDPRVPGKQQTVISFTKKNIPGVNIAAGDGFPTKVFFNGEECSLPSIYPTSNSNGKGSTMILSILLAAVVVLLIQQ
;
A
#
# COMPACT_ATOMS: atom_id res chain seq x y z
N MET A 1 109.33 -22.20 24.96
CA MET A 1 109.25 -20.88 25.63
C MET A 1 108.84 -19.89 24.54
N VAL A 2 107.66 -19.26 24.67
CA VAL A 2 107.25 -18.04 23.94
C VAL A 2 107.10 -18.22 22.40
N SER A 3 106.15 -17.67 21.65
CA SER A 3 104.82 -17.09 21.82
C SER A 3 104.26 -16.91 20.39
N LEU A 4 102.93 -16.85 20.27
CA LEU A 4 102.08 -16.13 19.29
C LEU A 4 102.76 -15.44 18.07
N THR A 5 102.20 -15.38 16.85
CA THR A 5 100.79 -15.39 16.43
C THR A 5 100.71 -15.59 14.91
N LEU A 6 99.65 -16.28 14.51
CA LEU A 6 99.17 -16.55 13.16
C LEU A 6 98.29 -15.39 12.65
N ASN A 7 98.45 -15.00 11.38
CA ASN A 7 97.39 -14.36 10.59
C ASN A 7 97.67 -14.61 9.11
N LEU A 8 96.90 -15.50 8.47
CA LEU A 8 96.71 -15.49 7.03
C LEU A 8 95.28 -15.92 6.69
N LEU A 9 94.65 -15.09 5.86
CA LEU A 9 93.28 -15.15 5.39
C LEU A 9 92.91 -16.51 4.75
N PHE A 10 91.67 -16.93 4.95
CA PHE A 10 90.94 -17.70 3.94
C PHE A 10 89.49 -17.23 3.84
N PHE A 11 89.13 -16.82 2.62
CA PHE A 11 87.78 -16.50 2.16
C PHE A 11 86.90 -17.75 2.18
N PHE A 12 85.70 -17.66 2.76
CA PHE A 12 84.58 -18.56 2.45
C PHE A 12 83.34 -17.73 2.13
N VAL A 13 82.87 -17.92 0.91
CA VAL A 13 81.60 -17.43 0.36
C VAL A 13 80.47 -18.27 0.96
N PHE A 14 79.50 -17.63 1.61
CA PHE A 14 78.20 -18.23 1.93
C PHE A 14 77.09 -17.49 1.20
N ALA A 15 76.36 -18.24 0.38
CA ALA A 15 75.14 -17.83 -0.29
C ALA A 15 74.01 -17.71 0.76
N THR A 16 73.37 -16.55 0.83
CA THR A 16 72.14 -16.33 1.60
C THR A 16 70.95 -16.28 0.65
N ILE A 17 70.07 -17.29 0.78
CA ILE A 17 68.74 -17.38 0.19
C ILE A 17 67.86 -16.28 0.83
N PRO A 18 67.08 -15.48 0.06
CA PRO A 18 66.09 -14.60 0.66
C PRO A 18 64.86 -15.43 1.05
N PHE A 19 64.66 -15.60 2.35
CA PHE A 19 63.38 -16.04 2.90
C PHE A 19 62.33 -14.96 2.65
N ALA A 20 61.23 -15.37 2.01
CA ALA A 20 60.00 -14.60 1.93
C ALA A 20 59.42 -14.43 3.34
N ASN A 21 59.49 -13.22 3.89
CA ASN A 21 58.68 -12.85 5.04
C ASN A 21 57.30 -12.43 4.55
N SER A 22 56.35 -13.33 4.79
CA SER A 22 54.92 -13.05 4.88
C SER A 22 54.71 -11.82 5.76
N GLN A 23 54.24 -10.73 5.17
CA GLN A 23 53.69 -9.61 5.92
C GLN A 23 52.32 -10.04 6.45
N THR A 24 52.25 -10.26 7.76
CA THR A 24 50.99 -10.20 8.51
C THR A 24 50.28 -8.89 8.19
N PRO A 25 48.97 -8.90 7.87
CA PRO A 25 48.20 -7.67 7.77
C PRO A 25 48.25 -6.98 9.14
N THR A 26 48.86 -5.81 9.20
CA THR A 26 48.65 -4.85 10.27
C THR A 26 47.14 -4.63 10.43
N PRO A 27 46.58 -4.67 11.64
CA PRO A 27 45.22 -4.21 11.87
C PRO A 27 45.16 -2.73 11.47
N GLU A 28 44.42 -2.44 10.41
CA GLU A 28 44.10 -1.08 10.01
C GLU A 28 43.35 -0.43 11.19
N ALA A 29 43.87 0.68 11.69
CA ALA A 29 43.27 1.40 12.81
C ALA A 29 41.85 1.85 12.42
N PRO A 30 40.84 1.75 13.30
CA PRO A 30 39.50 2.23 12.97
C PRO A 30 39.52 3.74 12.79
N ALA A 31 38.84 4.24 11.75
CA ALA A 31 38.55 5.66 11.59
C ALA A 31 37.81 6.19 12.83
N PRO A 32 38.23 7.31 13.44
CA PRO A 32 37.63 7.82 14.67
C PRO A 32 36.31 8.53 14.36
N ALA A 33 35.20 7.81 14.53
CA ALA A 33 33.85 8.38 14.66
C ALA A 33 32.92 7.48 15.50
N SER A 34 33.00 6.15 15.35
CA SER A 34 32.14 5.20 16.10
C SER A 34 32.40 5.22 17.61
N SER A 35 33.67 5.27 18.04
CA SER A 35 34.06 5.19 19.46
C SER A 35 33.55 6.34 20.33
N THR A 36 33.16 7.46 19.70
CA THR A 36 32.61 8.63 20.40
C THR A 36 31.07 8.66 20.42
N CYS A 37 30.42 7.77 19.66
CA CYS A 37 28.98 7.71 19.55
C CYS A 37 28.37 6.88 20.68
N ASN A 38 27.63 7.54 21.59
CA ASN A 38 26.84 6.89 22.64
C ASN A 38 25.38 6.69 22.19
N GLY A 39 25.18 5.97 21.08
CA GLY A 39 23.89 5.78 20.42
C GLY A 39 23.97 4.78 19.27
N ILE A 40 23.16 4.95 18.24
CA ILE A 40 23.24 4.13 17.02
C ILE A 40 24.18 4.81 16.03
N PHE A 41 25.30 4.17 15.75
CA PHE A 41 26.26 4.63 14.77
C PHE A 41 25.93 4.06 13.39
N LEU A 42 25.75 4.95 12.41
CA LEU A 42 25.54 4.59 11.01
C LEU A 42 26.73 5.08 10.19
N SER A 43 27.26 4.22 9.32
CA SER A 43 28.28 4.63 8.34
C SER A 43 28.03 4.03 6.98
N TYR A 44 28.29 4.80 5.93
CA TYR A 44 28.22 4.40 4.54
C TYR A 44 29.57 4.61 3.88
N GLN A 45 30.10 3.56 3.28
CA GLN A 45 31.38 3.56 2.58
C GLN A 45 31.17 3.12 1.13
N TYR A 46 31.66 3.91 0.19
CA TYR A 46 31.72 3.51 -1.22
C TYR A 46 32.95 2.63 -1.46
N ASN A 47 32.76 1.43 -1.99
CA ASN A 47 33.84 0.45 -2.20
C ASN A 47 34.33 0.39 -3.64
N GLY A 48 33.67 1.08 -4.56
CA GLY A 48 34.08 1.16 -5.96
C GLY A 48 32.96 0.85 -6.94
N GLY A 49 33.30 0.96 -8.23
CA GLY A 49 32.35 0.80 -9.31
C GLY A 49 33.07 0.71 -10.65
N SER A 50 32.35 0.28 -11.67
CA SER A 50 32.88 0.18 -13.04
C SER A 50 31.82 0.53 -14.06
N GLN A 51 32.26 1.08 -15.20
CA GLN A 51 31.38 1.30 -16.33
C GLN A 51 30.84 -0.03 -16.83
N ILE A 52 29.53 -0.12 -17.03
CA ILE A 52 28.87 -1.30 -17.61
C ILE A 52 28.22 -0.94 -18.94
N LYS A 53 27.88 -1.96 -19.74
CA LYS A 53 27.22 -1.76 -21.03
C LYS A 53 25.70 -1.57 -20.83
N PRO A 54 24.99 -0.87 -21.75
CA PRO A 54 25.50 -0.23 -22.97
C PRO A 54 26.36 1.01 -22.69
N THR A 55 27.18 1.40 -23.67
CA THR A 55 27.87 2.70 -23.60
C THR A 55 26.91 3.76 -24.13
N ASP A 56 26.45 4.65 -23.25
CA ASP A 56 25.48 5.70 -23.55
C ASP A 56 26.07 7.06 -23.17
N PRO A 57 26.24 8.01 -24.11
CA PRO A 57 26.80 9.32 -23.81
C PRO A 57 25.93 10.19 -22.88
N THR A 58 24.64 9.90 -22.77
CA THR A 58 23.64 10.69 -22.03
C THR A 58 23.22 10.04 -20.71
N LEU A 59 23.12 8.71 -20.69
CA LEU A 59 22.70 7.92 -19.52
C LEU A 59 23.62 6.72 -19.31
N GLN A 60 24.93 6.98 -19.18
CA GLN A 60 25.91 5.91 -18.98
C GLN A 60 25.64 5.16 -17.67
N PRO A 61 25.39 3.83 -17.71
CA PRO A 61 25.28 3.03 -16.51
C PRO A 61 26.66 2.71 -15.91
N TYR A 62 26.76 2.81 -14.60
CA TYR A 62 27.91 2.40 -13.81
C TYR A 62 27.46 1.46 -12.70
N SER A 63 28.16 0.35 -12.52
CA SER A 63 27.97 -0.48 -11.34
C SER A 63 28.53 0.24 -10.11
N PHE A 64 27.91 0.06 -8.95
CA PHE A 64 28.44 0.52 -7.68
C PHE A 64 28.41 -0.60 -6.63
N LYS A 65 29.40 -0.56 -5.74
CA LYS A 65 29.48 -1.37 -4.52
C LYS A 65 29.66 -0.42 -3.34
N SER A 66 28.87 -0.64 -2.30
CA SER A 66 28.97 0.16 -1.07
C SER A 66 28.57 -0.66 0.14
N THR A 67 29.13 -0.32 1.29
CA THR A 67 28.83 -0.96 2.57
C THR A 67 28.17 0.06 3.49
N LEU A 68 26.98 -0.30 3.99
CA LEU A 68 26.33 0.36 5.11
C LEU A 68 26.62 -0.45 6.38
N THR A 69 27.03 0.23 7.44
CA THR A 69 27.21 -0.36 8.78
C THR A 69 26.22 0.27 9.73
N VAL A 70 25.52 -0.57 10.49
CA VAL A 70 24.64 -0.18 11.59
C VAL A 70 25.22 -0.80 12.85
N GLN A 71 25.57 0.02 13.83
CA GLN A 71 26.19 -0.42 15.07
C GLN A 71 25.46 0.17 16.27
N ASN A 72 25.08 -0.68 17.22
CA ASN A 72 24.45 -0.28 18.46
C ASN A 72 25.51 -0.05 19.56
N ASN A 73 25.86 1.22 19.79
CA ASN A 73 26.68 1.68 20.91
C ASN A 73 25.80 2.24 22.05
N GLY A 74 24.48 2.05 21.97
CA GLY A 74 23.52 2.50 22.96
C GLY A 74 23.44 1.59 24.18
N ARG A 75 22.62 1.99 25.14
CA ARG A 75 22.31 1.19 26.34
C ARG A 75 21.14 0.24 26.16
N ASP A 76 20.37 0.42 25.09
CA ASP A 76 19.14 -0.30 24.82
C ASP A 76 19.30 -1.09 23.52
N GLU A 77 18.67 -2.25 23.42
CA GLU A 77 18.63 -3.05 22.20
C GLU A 77 17.92 -2.27 21.06
N LEU A 78 18.51 -2.26 19.87
CA LEU A 78 17.87 -1.70 18.68
C LEU A 78 17.07 -2.79 17.98
N LYS A 79 15.77 -2.87 18.31
CA LYS A 79 14.85 -3.86 17.74
C LYS A 79 14.33 -3.44 16.37
N SER A 80 14.26 -4.40 15.44
CA SER A 80 13.76 -4.24 14.06
C SER A 80 14.33 -2.97 13.40
N TRP A 81 15.66 -2.89 13.32
CA TRP A 81 16.35 -1.72 12.82
C TRP A 81 15.93 -1.38 11.38
N LYS A 82 15.78 -0.07 11.12
CA LYS A 82 15.44 0.51 9.83
C LYS A 82 16.34 1.69 9.54
N VAL A 83 16.95 1.72 8.36
CA VAL A 83 17.87 2.80 7.95
C VAL A 83 17.46 3.36 6.60
N PHE A 84 17.30 4.69 6.54
CA PHE A 84 17.11 5.41 5.29
C PHE A 84 18.48 5.69 4.64
N VAL A 85 18.57 5.43 3.34
CA VAL A 85 19.71 5.81 2.49
C VAL A 85 19.16 6.66 1.35
N GLY A 86 19.57 7.92 1.30
CA GLY A 86 19.12 8.89 0.31
C GLY A 86 19.86 8.80 -1.03
N PHE A 87 19.76 7.67 -1.73
CA PHE A 87 20.17 7.55 -3.14
C PHE A 87 19.59 8.71 -3.98
N GLN A 88 20.34 9.19 -4.97
CA GLN A 88 20.03 10.47 -5.66
C GLN A 88 20.46 10.54 -7.14
N ASN A 89 20.91 9.43 -7.72
CA ASN A 89 21.48 9.33 -9.06
C ASN A 89 20.77 8.24 -9.89
N ASP A 90 19.45 8.18 -9.77
CA ASP A 90 18.57 7.21 -10.43
C ASP A 90 19.02 5.75 -10.23
N GLU A 91 19.50 5.43 -9.03
CA GLU A 91 20.10 4.13 -8.75
C GLU A 91 19.08 2.99 -8.87
N LEU A 92 19.51 1.90 -9.50
CA LEU A 92 18.85 0.59 -9.52
C LEU A 92 19.63 -0.35 -8.61
N LEU A 93 19.06 -0.68 -7.45
CA LEU A 93 19.67 -1.61 -6.52
C LEU A 93 19.40 -3.05 -6.95
N VAL A 94 20.44 -3.87 -7.06
CA VAL A 94 20.35 -5.26 -7.52
C VAL A 94 20.35 -6.25 -6.35
N SER A 95 21.16 -5.98 -5.32
CA SER A 95 21.17 -6.79 -4.10
C SER A 95 21.57 -5.98 -2.87
N ALA A 96 21.06 -6.38 -1.71
CA ALA A 96 21.47 -5.93 -0.39
C ALA A 96 21.69 -7.15 0.50
N SER A 97 22.89 -7.32 1.07
CA SER A 97 23.14 -8.39 2.04
C SER A 97 22.58 -8.02 3.41
N ASN A 98 22.05 -8.97 4.16
CA ASN A 98 21.56 -8.76 5.54
C ASN A 98 20.43 -7.70 5.68
N ALA A 99 19.76 -7.33 4.58
CA ALA A 99 18.70 -6.34 4.58
C ALA A 99 17.68 -6.59 3.46
N VAL A 100 16.46 -6.12 3.67
CA VAL A 100 15.38 -6.03 2.68
C VAL A 100 14.90 -4.60 2.55
N LEU A 101 14.17 -4.28 1.48
CA LEU A 101 13.51 -2.98 1.38
C LEU A 101 12.29 -2.95 2.31
N ALA A 102 12.17 -1.91 3.12
CA ALA A 102 11.13 -1.80 4.15
C ALA A 102 9.72 -1.53 3.55
N ASP A 103 9.65 -1.27 2.26
CA ASP A 103 8.43 -1.02 1.49
C ASP A 103 7.84 -2.31 0.86
N GLY A 104 8.49 -3.46 1.07
CA GLY A 104 8.11 -4.74 0.49
C GLY A 104 8.46 -4.88 -1.00
N THR A 105 9.21 -3.94 -1.57
CA THR A 105 9.70 -4.02 -2.95
C THR A 105 10.83 -5.02 -3.06
N THR A 106 10.80 -5.79 -4.14
CA THR A 106 11.66 -6.96 -4.32
C THR A 106 12.80 -6.58 -5.24
N LEU A 107 14.05 -6.86 -4.85
CA LEU A 107 15.21 -6.54 -5.67
C LEU A 107 15.27 -7.43 -6.92
N PRO A 108 15.71 -6.91 -8.09
CA PRO A 108 16.23 -5.55 -8.31
C PRO A 108 15.14 -4.46 -8.34
N ALA A 109 15.43 -3.28 -7.80
CA ALA A 109 14.46 -2.18 -7.67
C ALA A 109 15.08 -0.79 -7.88
N ALA A 110 14.30 0.15 -8.42
CA ALA A 110 14.71 1.55 -8.53
C ALA A 110 14.61 2.24 -7.16
N VAL A 111 15.69 2.88 -6.72
CA VAL A 111 15.82 3.47 -5.37
C VAL A 111 16.28 4.93 -5.40
N GLY A 112 16.36 5.56 -6.58
CA GLY A 112 16.97 6.89 -6.77
C GLY A 112 16.34 8.08 -6.05
N ASN A 113 15.19 7.92 -5.39
CA ASN A 113 14.59 8.95 -4.50
C ASN A 113 14.88 8.69 -3.01
N GLY A 114 15.86 7.83 -2.73
CA GLY A 114 16.13 7.26 -1.43
C GLY A 114 15.19 6.09 -1.10
N THR A 115 15.66 5.23 -0.20
CA THR A 115 14.90 4.07 0.25
C THR A 115 15.21 3.73 1.70
N VAL A 116 14.27 3.04 2.36
CA VAL A 116 14.44 2.55 3.73
C VAL A 116 14.73 1.05 3.68
N PHE A 117 15.82 0.65 4.32
CA PHE A 117 16.19 -0.75 4.52
C PHE A 117 15.75 -1.22 5.89
N ALA A 118 15.37 -2.50 5.99
CA ALA A 118 15.11 -3.18 7.25
C ALA A 118 16.00 -4.43 7.36
N GLY A 119 16.39 -4.78 8.59
CA GLY A 119 17.27 -5.92 8.82
C GLY A 119 16.65 -7.28 8.52
N PHE A 120 17.43 -8.16 7.88
CA PHE A 120 17.08 -9.57 7.67
C PHE A 120 18.32 -10.40 7.36
N PRO A 121 18.59 -11.55 8.01
CA PRO A 121 17.76 -12.20 9.03
C PRO A 121 17.94 -11.61 10.43
N MET A 122 18.98 -10.81 10.64
CA MET A 122 19.23 -10.14 11.91
C MET A 122 18.44 -8.82 11.97
N THR A 123 17.28 -8.87 12.62
CA THR A 123 16.39 -7.71 12.78
C THR A 123 16.77 -6.83 13.95
N ASP A 124 17.38 -7.40 14.98
CA ASP A 124 17.65 -6.75 16.26
C ASP A 124 19.15 -6.70 16.51
N LEU A 125 19.65 -5.57 17.03
CA LEU A 125 21.05 -5.38 17.42
C LEU A 125 21.14 -5.21 18.94
N LYS A 126 21.78 -6.18 19.60
CA LYS A 126 21.98 -6.19 21.05
C LYS A 126 22.92 -5.08 21.50
N THR A 127 22.99 -4.89 22.81
CA THR A 127 23.89 -3.91 23.41
C THR A 127 25.26 -4.52 23.67
N ALA A 128 26.32 -3.69 23.62
CA ALA A 128 27.65 -4.13 24.02
C ALA A 128 27.74 -4.58 25.49
N ILE A 129 26.78 -4.15 26.33
CA ILE A 129 26.69 -4.54 27.75
C ILE A 129 26.30 -6.01 27.87
N GLU A 130 25.26 -6.45 27.14
CA GLU A 130 24.76 -7.82 27.17
C GLU A 130 25.70 -8.82 26.49
N THR A 131 26.45 -8.36 25.50
CA THR A 131 27.27 -9.22 24.64
C THR A 131 28.76 -9.18 24.99
N ALA A 132 29.15 -8.44 26.04
CA ALA A 132 30.55 -8.17 26.37
C ALA A 132 31.37 -7.60 25.20
N GLY A 133 30.73 -6.80 24.33
CA GLY A 133 31.35 -6.18 23.16
C GLY A 133 31.50 -7.10 21.94
N ASP A 134 30.73 -8.17 21.83
CA ASP A 134 30.71 -9.00 20.61
C ASP A 134 30.03 -8.26 19.44
N ASP A 135 30.86 -7.72 18.54
CA ASP A 135 30.45 -6.96 17.35
C ASP A 135 29.51 -7.74 16.42
N THR A 136 29.52 -9.07 16.45
CA THR A 136 28.63 -9.89 15.60
C THR A 136 27.16 -9.83 16.04
N GLN A 137 26.90 -9.39 17.26
CA GLN A 137 25.56 -9.24 17.84
C GLN A 137 25.14 -7.78 18.02
N THR A 138 26.10 -6.85 17.99
CA THR A 138 25.84 -5.41 18.17
C THR A 138 25.92 -4.62 16.86
N SER A 139 26.42 -5.23 15.78
CA SER A 139 26.58 -4.58 14.49
C SER A 139 26.18 -5.46 13.32
N VAL A 140 25.77 -4.82 12.22
CA VAL A 140 25.48 -5.48 10.95
C VAL A 140 26.07 -4.67 9.81
N GLN A 141 26.61 -5.38 8.82
CA GLN A 141 27.07 -4.81 7.57
C GLN A 141 26.16 -5.24 6.42
N VAL A 142 25.72 -4.26 5.67
CA VAL A 142 24.84 -4.38 4.51
C VAL A 142 25.65 -4.01 3.27
N GLN A 143 25.93 -4.99 2.43
CA GLN A 143 26.64 -4.81 1.17
C GLN A 143 25.63 -4.57 0.07
N PHE A 144 25.71 -3.39 -0.53
CA PHE A 144 24.91 -3.00 -1.68
C PHE A 144 25.67 -3.27 -2.97
N LEU A 145 24.94 -3.83 -3.93
CA LEU A 145 25.35 -3.92 -5.33
C LEU A 145 24.23 -3.34 -6.18
N GLY A 146 24.55 -2.38 -7.04
CA GLY A 146 23.58 -1.75 -7.90
C GLY A 146 24.18 -1.11 -9.13
N THR A 147 23.33 -0.44 -9.90
CA THR A 147 23.68 0.39 -11.05
C THR A 147 23.22 1.82 -10.78
N GLN A 148 24.00 2.81 -11.19
CA GLN A 148 23.66 4.23 -11.15
C GLN A 148 23.83 4.84 -12.53
N PHE A 149 23.16 5.96 -12.78
CA PHE A 149 23.19 6.63 -14.07
C PHE A 149 23.75 8.05 -13.94
N GLY A 150 24.47 8.52 -14.95
CA GLY A 150 24.88 9.92 -15.06
C GLY A 150 26.01 10.39 -14.13
N VAL A 151 26.55 9.54 -13.25
CA VAL A 151 27.70 9.88 -12.37
C VAL A 151 29.00 9.36 -12.97
N PRO A 152 29.96 10.23 -13.34
CA PRO A 152 31.27 9.81 -13.82
C PRO A 152 32.05 8.98 -12.78
N LEU A 153 32.84 7.99 -13.21
CA LEU A 153 33.68 7.14 -12.35
C LEU A 153 34.63 7.89 -11.39
N LYS A 154 34.93 9.16 -11.68
CA LYS A 154 35.80 10.00 -10.83
C LYS A 154 35.07 10.55 -9.61
N ASP A 155 33.75 10.58 -9.66
CA ASP A 155 32.90 11.10 -8.59
C ASP A 155 32.36 9.94 -7.77
N VAL A 156 32.50 10.03 -6.45
CA VAL A 156 31.88 9.07 -5.54
C VAL A 156 30.37 9.36 -5.51
N PRO A 157 29.51 8.38 -5.84
CA PRO A 157 28.06 8.50 -5.80
C PRO A 157 27.57 8.49 -4.35
N TRP A 158 27.82 9.60 -3.65
CA TRP A 158 27.37 9.74 -2.27
C TRP A 158 25.85 9.71 -2.22
N PRO A 159 25.25 9.04 -1.22
CA PRO A 159 23.88 9.33 -0.85
C PRO A 159 23.78 10.79 -0.38
N SER A 160 22.61 11.39 -0.56
CA SER A 160 22.29 12.72 -0.02
C SER A 160 22.40 12.74 1.51
N ASN A 161 21.87 11.71 2.18
CA ASN A 161 22.03 11.47 3.61
C ASN A 161 21.89 9.97 3.95
N ILE A 162 22.21 9.65 5.21
CA ILE A 162 21.83 8.40 5.89
C ILE A 162 21.22 8.77 7.23
N SER A 163 20.16 8.08 7.63
CA SER A 163 19.52 8.33 8.93
C SER A 163 18.82 7.07 9.43
N LEU A 164 18.73 6.92 10.74
CA LEU A 164 17.92 5.89 11.36
C LEU A 164 16.44 6.23 11.15
N ALA A 165 15.66 5.28 10.65
CA ALA A 165 14.24 5.42 10.37
C ALA A 165 13.36 4.80 11.47
N ASN A 166 13.95 4.32 12.56
CA ASN A 166 13.23 3.89 13.75
C ASN A 166 12.70 5.12 14.52
N ASP A 167 11.47 5.01 15.02
CA ASP A 167 10.87 6.05 15.85
C ASP A 167 11.64 6.25 17.17
N GLY A 168 11.61 7.47 17.70
CA GLY A 168 12.24 7.80 18.99
C GLY A 168 13.74 8.04 18.95
N TYR A 169 14.33 8.21 17.77
CA TYR A 169 15.73 8.60 17.59
C TYR A 169 15.84 9.90 16.80
N VAL A 170 16.83 10.72 17.16
CA VAL A 170 17.21 11.94 16.43
C VAL A 170 18.59 11.73 15.83
N CYS A 171 18.70 11.92 14.52
CA CYS A 171 19.95 11.89 13.80
C CYS A 171 20.34 13.32 13.38
N PRO A 172 21.53 13.82 13.73
CA PRO A 172 22.04 15.09 13.22
C PRO A 172 22.39 14.98 11.73
N ALA A 173 22.84 16.10 11.13
CA ALA A 173 23.35 16.09 9.77
C ALA A 173 24.54 15.12 9.63
N THR A 174 24.64 14.47 8.47
CA THR A 174 25.72 13.52 8.19
C THR A 174 27.06 14.22 8.05
N THR A 175 28.10 13.60 8.60
CA THR A 175 29.49 14.04 8.44
C THR A 175 30.17 13.18 7.39
N LYS A 176 31.06 13.80 6.59
CA LYS A 176 31.88 13.10 5.59
C LYS A 176 33.35 13.23 5.97
N GLU A 177 34.03 12.10 6.11
CA GLU A 177 35.47 12.06 6.41
C GLU A 177 36.13 10.99 5.53
N GLY A 178 37.11 11.40 4.72
CA GLY A 178 37.75 10.51 3.75
C GLY A 178 36.74 9.88 2.79
N SER A 179 36.69 8.55 2.77
CA SER A 179 35.77 7.75 1.95
C SER A 179 34.54 7.23 2.72
N ILE A 180 34.22 7.81 3.87
CA ILE A 180 33.11 7.39 4.72
C ILE A 180 32.17 8.56 5.02
N MET A 181 30.87 8.32 4.91
CA MET A 181 29.83 9.20 5.45
C MET A 181 29.24 8.55 6.70
N PHE A 182 29.11 9.27 7.80
CA PHE A 182 28.60 8.72 9.05
C PHE A 182 27.70 9.67 9.84
N VAL A 183 26.92 9.12 10.75
CA VAL A 183 26.06 9.85 11.68
C VAL A 183 25.90 9.05 12.97
N CYS A 184 25.79 9.76 14.10
CA CYS A 184 25.45 9.16 15.40
C CYS A 184 24.03 9.57 15.77
N CYS A 185 23.10 8.62 15.77
CA CYS A 185 21.71 8.84 16.15
C CYS A 185 21.51 8.54 17.64
N THR A 186 20.93 9.48 18.37
CA THR A 186 20.67 9.33 19.82
C THR A 186 19.18 9.28 20.10
N ARG A 187 18.79 8.64 21.20
CA ARG A 187 17.40 8.58 21.62
C ARG A 187 16.84 9.97 21.87
N ASP A 188 15.64 10.24 21.40
CA ASP A 188 14.93 11.49 21.66
C ASP A 188 14.46 11.52 23.11
N SER A 189 14.95 12.47 23.89
CA SER A 189 14.54 12.67 25.29
C SER A 189 13.07 13.06 25.44
N ASN A 190 12.44 13.59 24.40
CA ASN A 190 11.04 14.02 24.41
C ASN A 190 10.08 12.91 23.96
N PHE A 191 10.60 11.81 23.41
CA PHE A 191 9.78 10.71 22.91
C PHE A 191 9.33 9.82 24.07
N LYS A 192 8.02 9.85 24.37
CA LYS A 192 7.41 8.98 25.38
C LYS A 192 7.10 7.63 24.75
N THR A 193 7.92 6.62 25.05
CA THR A 193 7.63 5.23 24.64
C THR A 193 6.64 4.60 25.60
N ASN A 194 5.61 3.93 25.06
CA ASN A 194 4.79 2.99 25.84
C ASN A 194 5.49 1.63 26.05
N ILE A 195 6.66 1.46 25.44
CA ILE A 195 7.52 0.27 25.55
C ILE A 195 8.31 0.40 26.85
N THR A 196 8.13 -0.54 27.78
CA THR A 196 9.03 -0.71 28.92
C THR A 196 10.32 -1.36 28.43
N LEU A 197 11.45 -0.93 29.00
CA LEU A 197 12.80 -1.37 28.58
C LEU A 197 13.02 -2.89 28.71
N ASP A 198 12.16 -3.59 29.46
CA ASP A 198 12.22 -5.03 29.73
C ASP A 198 11.35 -5.88 28.78
N GLU A 199 10.62 -5.28 27.83
CA GLU A 199 9.74 -6.04 26.93
C GLU A 199 10.54 -6.71 25.80
N GLU A 200 10.56 -8.05 25.80
CA GLU A 200 11.22 -8.89 24.77
C GLU A 200 10.70 -8.62 23.35
N PHE A 201 9.43 -8.23 23.21
CA PHE A 201 8.76 -8.06 21.93
C PHE A 201 8.35 -6.61 21.66
N LEU A 202 8.36 -6.22 20.39
CA LEU A 202 7.79 -4.93 19.99
C LEU A 202 6.25 -4.96 20.14
N PRO A 203 5.63 -3.82 20.50
CA PRO A 203 4.18 -3.73 20.57
C PRO A 203 3.58 -3.92 19.17
N ARG A 204 2.38 -4.48 19.13
CA ARG A 204 1.63 -4.60 17.88
C ARG A 204 1.33 -3.19 17.33
N GLN A 205 1.55 -3.03 16.04
CA GLN A 205 1.38 -1.76 15.34
C GLN A 205 -0.01 -1.69 14.68
N ASN A 206 -0.50 -0.46 14.50
CA ASN A 206 -1.73 -0.19 13.78
C ASN A 206 -1.43 0.07 12.30
N GLY A 207 -2.35 -0.34 11.43
CA GLY A 207 -2.39 0.03 10.01
C GLY A 207 -3.72 -0.37 9.41
N ASP A 208 -3.95 -0.01 8.15
CA ASP A 208 -5.22 -0.27 7.46
C ASP A 208 -5.54 -1.77 7.40
N LEU A 209 -4.52 -2.58 7.10
CA LEU A 209 -4.54 -4.03 7.25
C LEU A 209 -3.37 -4.49 8.13
N THR A 210 -3.61 -5.55 8.89
CA THR A 210 -2.54 -6.28 9.57
C THR A 210 -2.57 -7.74 9.18
N ILE A 211 -1.41 -8.30 8.86
CA ILE A 211 -1.24 -9.71 8.56
C ILE A 211 -0.38 -10.33 9.65
N MET A 212 -0.94 -11.33 10.35
CA MET A 212 -0.23 -12.10 11.37
C MET A 212 0.30 -13.38 10.75
N TYR A 213 1.58 -13.68 10.99
CA TYR A 213 2.22 -14.96 10.68
C TYR A 213 2.55 -15.68 11.99
N ASP A 214 1.70 -16.62 12.40
CA ASP A 214 1.78 -17.30 13.67
C ASP A 214 2.21 -18.76 13.49
N VAL A 215 3.37 -19.14 13.99
CA VAL A 215 3.81 -20.54 13.98
C VAL A 215 3.14 -21.28 15.12
N ILE A 216 2.20 -22.17 14.78
CA ILE A 216 1.35 -22.87 15.75
C ILE A 216 1.87 -24.26 16.13
N ARG A 217 2.70 -24.87 15.27
CA ARG A 217 3.38 -26.14 15.51
C ARG A 217 4.74 -26.12 14.82
N THR A 218 5.76 -26.71 15.43
CA THR A 218 7.08 -26.84 14.81
C THR A 218 7.59 -28.27 14.95
N TYR A 219 8.26 -28.74 13.90
CA TYR A 219 8.99 -29.98 13.82
C TYR A 219 10.44 -29.65 13.44
N ASP A 220 11.27 -30.67 13.21
CA ASP A 220 12.67 -30.48 12.85
C ASP A 220 12.77 -29.79 11.47
N SER A 221 12.28 -30.43 10.41
CA SER A 221 12.35 -29.93 9.04
C SER A 221 11.16 -29.08 8.60
N SER A 222 10.05 -29.06 9.33
CA SER A 222 8.82 -28.38 8.92
C SER A 222 8.11 -27.70 10.08
N TYR A 223 7.16 -26.83 9.77
CA TYR A 223 6.30 -26.18 10.76
C TYR A 223 4.94 -25.83 10.16
N TRP A 224 3.94 -25.69 11.03
CA TRP A 224 2.63 -25.15 10.66
C TRP A 224 2.55 -23.70 11.07
N ALA A 225 2.18 -22.85 10.12
CA ALA A 225 1.85 -21.45 10.36
C ALA A 225 0.36 -21.21 10.11
N GLN A 226 -0.23 -20.30 10.89
CA GLN A 226 -1.49 -19.67 10.61
C GLN A 226 -1.24 -18.25 10.13
N VAL A 227 -1.80 -17.91 8.99
CA VAL A 227 -1.81 -16.55 8.46
C VAL A 227 -3.19 -15.96 8.70
N SER A 228 -3.25 -14.80 9.36
CA SER A 228 -4.51 -14.09 9.60
C SER A 228 -4.42 -12.67 9.06
N ILE A 229 -5.30 -12.32 8.13
CA ILE A 229 -5.42 -10.98 7.53
C ILE A 229 -6.59 -10.29 8.23
N ALA A 230 -6.35 -9.18 8.92
CA ALA A 230 -7.37 -8.39 9.59
C ALA A 230 -7.44 -6.99 8.97
N ASN A 231 -8.66 -6.56 8.66
CA ASN A 231 -8.95 -5.23 8.16
C ASN A 231 -9.42 -4.31 9.29
N HIS A 232 -8.72 -3.19 9.43
CA HIS A 232 -9.00 -2.17 10.43
C HIS A 232 -9.50 -0.87 9.81
N ASN A 233 -9.42 -0.73 8.49
CA ASN A 233 -9.88 0.48 7.82
C ASN A 233 -11.42 0.51 7.77
N PRO A 234 -12.06 1.59 8.27
CA PRO A 234 -13.51 1.66 8.38
C PRO A 234 -14.25 1.70 7.04
N LEU A 235 -13.57 2.01 5.93
CA LEU A 235 -14.12 1.96 4.58
C LEU A 235 -13.30 1.05 3.65
N GLY A 236 -12.28 0.36 4.17
CA GLY A 236 -11.44 -0.53 3.36
C GLY A 236 -12.16 -1.83 3.08
N ARG A 237 -12.05 -2.32 1.85
CA ARG A 237 -12.58 -3.63 1.45
C ARG A 237 -11.53 -4.36 0.64
N LEU A 238 -11.49 -5.68 0.75
CA LEU A 238 -10.77 -6.55 -0.18
C LEU A 238 -11.73 -7.58 -0.77
N ASP A 239 -11.75 -7.68 -2.10
CA ASP A 239 -12.50 -8.72 -2.83
C ASP A 239 -11.53 -9.55 -3.67
N ASN A 240 -11.68 -10.88 -3.60
CA ASN A 240 -10.77 -11.83 -4.24
C ASN A 240 -9.31 -11.54 -3.91
N TRP A 241 -9.00 -11.33 -2.62
CA TRP A 241 -7.65 -11.00 -2.20
C TRP A 241 -6.65 -12.04 -2.72
N LYS A 242 -5.50 -11.54 -3.17
CA LYS A 242 -4.33 -12.30 -3.61
C LYS A 242 -3.17 -11.89 -2.74
N LEU A 243 -2.70 -12.81 -1.92
CA LEU A 243 -1.59 -12.60 -0.99
C LEU A 243 -0.32 -13.23 -1.56
N SER A 244 0.79 -12.52 -1.52
CA SER A 244 2.08 -13.03 -1.95
C SER A 244 3.19 -12.57 -1.01
N TRP A 245 4.27 -13.32 -0.97
CA TRP A 245 5.48 -13.05 -0.19
C TRP A 245 6.66 -13.78 -0.81
N ASP A 246 7.88 -13.48 -0.35
CA ASP A 246 9.10 -14.15 -0.77
C ASP A 246 9.60 -15.13 0.29
N TRP A 247 9.83 -16.37 -0.14
CA TRP A 247 10.70 -17.29 0.57
C TRP A 247 12.16 -16.84 0.42
N MET A 248 12.86 -16.78 1.55
CA MET A 248 14.22 -16.23 1.62
C MET A 248 15.27 -17.32 1.74
N LYS A 249 14.86 -18.54 2.10
CA LYS A 249 15.72 -19.69 2.37
C LYS A 249 15.18 -20.95 1.68
N GLU A 250 14.67 -20.78 0.45
CA GLU A 250 14.17 -21.86 -0.41
C GLU A 250 13.08 -22.74 0.22
N GLU A 251 12.33 -22.18 1.18
CA GLU A 251 11.19 -22.85 1.78
C GLU A 251 10.09 -23.13 0.73
N PHE A 252 9.25 -24.12 1.02
CA PHE A 252 8.13 -24.47 0.14
C PHE A 252 6.88 -24.90 0.90
N ILE A 253 5.74 -24.80 0.22
CA ILE A 253 4.43 -25.08 0.78
C ILE A 253 4.08 -26.55 0.50
N TYR A 254 4.08 -27.36 1.55
CA TYR A 254 3.71 -28.78 1.44
C TYR A 254 2.18 -28.95 1.42
N SER A 255 1.46 -28.35 2.37
CA SER A 255 -0.01 -28.45 2.45
C SER A 255 -0.65 -27.17 2.99
N MET A 256 -1.95 -26.96 2.72
CA MET A 256 -2.70 -25.77 3.15
C MET A 256 -4.14 -26.09 3.53
N LYS A 257 -4.71 -25.29 4.44
CA LYS A 257 -6.14 -25.27 4.82
C LYS A 257 -6.64 -23.83 4.91
N GLY A 258 -7.87 -23.57 4.50
CA GLY A 258 -8.53 -22.25 4.49
C GLY A 258 -8.20 -21.40 3.26
N ALA A 259 -7.08 -21.67 2.59
CA ALA A 259 -6.65 -20.99 1.36
C ALA A 259 -5.87 -21.96 0.47
N TYR A 260 -5.50 -21.50 -0.73
CA TYR A 260 -4.81 -22.33 -1.70
C TYR A 260 -3.89 -21.51 -2.61
N PRO A 261 -2.79 -22.08 -3.14
CA PRO A 261 -2.00 -21.41 -4.16
C PRO A 261 -2.82 -21.23 -5.44
N TYR A 262 -2.65 -20.09 -6.10
CA TYR A 262 -3.27 -19.79 -7.39
C TYR A 262 -2.75 -20.72 -8.50
N ILE A 263 -1.48 -21.11 -8.41
CA ILE A 263 -0.83 -22.07 -9.30
C ILE A 263 -0.39 -23.28 -8.49
N LEU A 264 -0.83 -24.46 -8.93
CA LEU A 264 -0.35 -25.75 -8.45
C LEU A 264 0.70 -26.28 -9.42
N ASP A 265 1.96 -26.12 -9.04
CA ASP A 265 3.07 -26.70 -9.77
C ASP A 265 4.12 -27.22 -8.79
N SER A 266 4.30 -28.54 -8.81
CA SER A 266 5.33 -29.23 -8.02
C SER A 266 6.56 -29.60 -8.85
N THR A 267 6.57 -29.28 -10.15
CA THR A 267 7.67 -29.62 -11.08
C THR A 267 8.99 -29.02 -10.59
N ASP A 268 8.97 -27.76 -10.21
CA ASP A 268 10.14 -27.06 -9.68
C ASP A 268 10.61 -27.64 -8.33
N CYS A 269 9.69 -28.18 -7.52
CA CYS A 269 10.04 -28.90 -6.30
C CYS A 269 10.81 -30.18 -6.62
N ILE A 270 10.26 -30.99 -7.53
CA ILE A 270 10.71 -32.35 -7.85
C ILE A 270 12.13 -32.31 -8.44
N TYR A 271 12.36 -31.37 -9.36
CA TYR A 271 13.66 -31.24 -10.04
C TYR A 271 14.59 -30.20 -9.40
N GLY A 272 14.12 -29.50 -8.37
CA GLY A 272 14.85 -28.46 -7.64
C GLY A 272 15.68 -28.97 -6.46
N PRO A 273 16.26 -28.04 -5.68
CA PRO A 273 17.01 -28.38 -4.48
C PRO A 273 16.16 -29.10 -3.42
N GLN A 274 14.85 -28.82 -3.37
CA GLN A 274 13.89 -29.44 -2.46
C GLN A 274 13.79 -30.94 -2.72
N GLY A 275 13.53 -31.36 -3.96
CA GLY A 275 13.44 -32.76 -4.38
C GLY A 275 14.73 -33.53 -4.18
N LYS A 276 15.87 -32.86 -4.40
CA LYS A 276 17.19 -33.44 -4.14
C LYS A 276 17.45 -33.68 -2.65
N TYR A 277 17.00 -32.78 -1.78
CA TYR A 277 17.23 -32.87 -0.34
C TYR A 277 16.23 -33.80 0.34
N TYR A 278 14.94 -33.65 0.07
CA TYR A 278 13.85 -34.45 0.65
C TYR A 278 13.53 -35.70 -0.18
N GLY A 279 14.51 -36.55 -0.45
CA GLY A 279 14.35 -37.70 -1.38
C GLY A 279 13.29 -38.74 -0.98
N GLU A 280 12.87 -38.78 0.29
CA GLU A 280 11.83 -39.69 0.80
C GLU A 280 10.43 -39.06 0.85
N LEU A 281 10.33 -37.75 0.60
CA LEU A 281 9.06 -37.03 0.65
C LEU A 281 8.23 -37.32 -0.60
N ASP A 282 6.93 -37.54 -0.43
CA ASP A 282 6.01 -37.63 -1.55
C ASP A 282 5.72 -36.23 -2.11
N PHE A 283 6.34 -35.87 -3.23
CA PHE A 283 6.14 -34.59 -3.89
C PHE A 283 4.82 -34.46 -4.65
N SER A 284 4.02 -35.55 -4.77
CA SER A 284 2.70 -35.48 -5.41
C SER A 284 1.68 -34.69 -4.57
N THR A 285 1.93 -34.52 -3.27
CA THR A 285 1.08 -33.78 -2.34
C THR A 285 1.51 -32.32 -2.15
N VAL A 286 2.73 -31.98 -2.58
CA VAL A 286 3.29 -30.64 -2.46
C VAL A 286 2.50 -29.65 -3.31
N LEU A 287 2.10 -28.54 -2.72
CA LEU A 287 1.25 -27.57 -3.39
C LEU A 287 2.03 -26.58 -4.26
N ASN A 288 3.17 -26.08 -3.79
CA ASN A 288 3.91 -25.01 -4.48
C ASN A 288 5.35 -24.87 -3.96
N CYS A 289 6.33 -24.74 -4.87
CA CYS A 289 7.72 -24.37 -4.56
C CYS A 289 8.18 -23.08 -5.24
N GLU A 290 7.25 -22.27 -5.74
CA GLU A 290 7.61 -20.97 -6.26
C GLU A 290 8.22 -20.14 -5.12
N ARG A 291 9.32 -19.43 -5.41
CA ARG A 291 9.91 -18.51 -4.44
C ARG A 291 8.92 -17.45 -3.97
N ARG A 292 8.00 -17.04 -4.85
CA ARG A 292 6.94 -16.07 -4.59
C ARG A 292 5.57 -16.68 -4.91
N PRO A 293 4.98 -17.46 -4.00
CA PRO A 293 3.65 -18.00 -4.21
C PRO A 293 2.60 -16.89 -4.22
N THR A 294 1.55 -17.06 -5.01
CA THR A 294 0.32 -16.27 -4.89
C THR A 294 -0.76 -17.13 -4.25
N ILE A 295 -1.25 -16.73 -3.09
CA ILE A 295 -2.28 -17.42 -2.32
C ILE A 295 -3.62 -16.71 -2.49
N VAL A 296 -4.67 -17.51 -2.64
CA VAL A 296 -6.06 -17.06 -2.74
C VAL A 296 -6.93 -17.83 -1.75
N ASP A 297 -8.01 -17.19 -1.29
CA ASP A 297 -9.00 -17.82 -0.43
C ASP A 297 -9.81 -18.91 -1.17
N LEU A 298 -10.44 -19.78 -0.40
CA LEU A 298 -11.34 -20.80 -0.92
C LEU A 298 -12.76 -20.25 -1.18
N PRO A 299 -13.55 -20.91 -2.04
CA PRO A 299 -14.96 -20.57 -2.20
C PRO A 299 -15.80 -21.03 -1.00
N PRO A 300 -16.97 -20.40 -0.74
CA PRO A 300 -17.89 -20.80 0.33
C PRO A 300 -18.30 -22.28 0.30
N THR A 301 -18.32 -22.90 -0.87
CA THR A 301 -18.62 -24.33 -1.04
C THR A 301 -17.59 -25.25 -0.37
N LYS A 302 -16.39 -24.75 -0.08
CA LYS A 302 -15.29 -25.47 0.57
C LYS A 302 -15.14 -25.19 2.06
N ALA A 303 -15.97 -24.33 2.65
CA ALA A 303 -15.88 -23.98 4.07
C ALA A 303 -15.97 -25.21 5.00
N ASN A 304 -16.83 -26.18 4.66
CA ASN A 304 -17.05 -27.41 5.45
C ASN A 304 -16.24 -28.62 4.94
N ASP A 305 -15.26 -28.41 4.04
CA ASP A 305 -14.40 -29.47 3.52
C ASP A 305 -13.37 -29.87 4.59
N SER A 306 -13.28 -31.15 4.95
CA SER A 306 -12.36 -31.64 6.00
C SER A 306 -10.88 -31.57 5.61
N THR A 307 -10.61 -31.58 4.29
CA THR A 307 -9.25 -31.56 3.73
C THR A 307 -8.76 -30.13 3.62
N PHE A 308 -9.54 -29.26 2.96
CA PHE A 308 -9.12 -27.90 2.63
C PHE A 308 -9.77 -26.81 3.47
N GLY A 309 -10.95 -27.04 4.06
CA GLY A 309 -11.71 -26.04 4.81
C GLY A 309 -11.50 -26.11 6.31
N LEU A 310 -12.58 -25.89 7.07
CA LEU A 310 -12.65 -25.93 8.54
C LEU A 310 -11.66 -24.99 9.25
N ILE A 311 -11.32 -23.87 8.61
CA ILE A 311 -10.57 -22.79 9.24
C ILE A 311 -11.55 -21.64 9.55
N PRO A 312 -11.60 -21.14 10.80
CA PRO A 312 -12.41 -19.97 11.13
C PRO A 312 -12.06 -18.78 10.23
N PHE A 313 -13.06 -17.98 9.89
CA PHE A 313 -12.90 -16.80 9.03
C PHE A 313 -12.43 -17.08 7.58
N CYS A 314 -12.33 -18.34 7.16
CA CYS A 314 -12.01 -18.68 5.77
C CYS A 314 -13.22 -18.70 4.86
N CYS A 315 -12.88 -18.86 3.59
CA CYS A 315 -13.68 -19.46 2.54
C CYS A 315 -14.81 -18.56 2.05
N ARG A 316 -14.48 -17.30 1.74
CA ARG A 316 -15.41 -16.28 1.25
C ARG A 316 -15.00 -15.71 -0.11
N ASN A 317 -14.37 -16.52 -0.97
CA ASN A 317 -13.78 -16.04 -2.25
C ASN A 317 -12.87 -14.82 -2.05
N GLY A 318 -12.21 -14.72 -0.90
CA GLY A 318 -11.27 -13.63 -0.63
C GLY A 318 -11.96 -12.31 -0.31
N THR A 319 -13.19 -12.36 0.21
CA THR A 319 -13.91 -11.18 0.70
C THR A 319 -13.51 -10.86 2.14
N ILE A 320 -13.01 -9.65 2.35
CA ILE A 320 -12.78 -9.03 3.66
C ILE A 320 -13.51 -7.68 3.66
N LEU A 321 -14.53 -7.57 4.52
CA LEU A 321 -15.34 -6.37 4.66
C LEU A 321 -14.71 -5.37 5.63
N PRO A 322 -15.10 -4.09 5.59
CA PRO A 322 -14.75 -3.15 6.65
C PRO A 322 -15.43 -3.51 7.98
N PRO A 323 -14.78 -3.26 9.12
CA PRO A 323 -15.35 -3.50 10.45
C PRO A 323 -16.58 -2.64 10.75
N SER A 324 -16.75 -1.52 10.04
CA SER A 324 -17.93 -0.68 10.12
C SER A 324 -19.21 -1.35 9.59
N MET A 325 -19.08 -2.32 8.67
CA MET A 325 -20.17 -3.09 8.12
C MET A 325 -20.39 -4.39 8.91
N ASP A 326 -19.34 -5.22 8.99
CA ASP A 326 -19.43 -6.52 9.66
C ASP A 326 -18.05 -6.91 10.24
N PRO A 327 -17.86 -6.71 11.56
CA PRO A 327 -16.63 -7.11 12.25
C PRO A 327 -16.33 -8.61 12.11
N SER A 328 -17.35 -9.47 11.99
CA SER A 328 -17.16 -10.92 11.83
C SER A 328 -16.61 -11.29 10.46
N LYS A 329 -16.80 -10.42 9.46
CA LYS A 329 -16.27 -10.55 8.10
C LYS A 329 -15.04 -9.69 7.81
N SER A 330 -14.45 -9.08 8.83
CA SER A 330 -13.26 -8.21 8.72
C SER A 330 -11.94 -8.95 8.85
N THR A 331 -11.98 -10.26 9.10
CA THR A 331 -10.80 -11.12 9.20
C THR A 331 -10.91 -12.26 8.20
N SER A 332 -9.77 -12.68 7.63
CA SER A 332 -9.61 -13.93 6.89
C SER A 332 -8.41 -14.70 7.43
N ALA A 333 -8.48 -16.02 7.50
CA ALA A 333 -7.39 -16.82 8.02
C ALA A 333 -7.24 -18.15 7.27
N PHE A 334 -6.00 -18.62 7.19
CA PHE A 334 -5.63 -19.90 6.62
C PHE A 334 -4.41 -20.47 7.33
N GLN A 335 -4.17 -21.77 7.17
CA GLN A 335 -3.01 -22.46 7.71
C GLN A 335 -2.21 -23.10 6.58
N LEU A 336 -0.90 -23.15 6.75
CA LEU A 336 0.02 -23.79 5.81
C LEU A 336 1.10 -24.57 6.55
N GLU A 337 1.50 -25.68 5.95
CA GLU A 337 2.66 -26.46 6.35
C GLU A 337 3.84 -26.10 5.46
N VAL A 338 4.91 -25.61 6.08
CA VAL A 338 6.10 -25.12 5.41
C VAL A 338 7.26 -26.05 5.73
N TYR A 339 7.97 -26.48 4.69
CA TYR A 339 9.22 -27.21 4.84
C TYR A 339 10.40 -26.25 4.68
N LYS A 340 11.39 -26.40 5.56
CA LYS A 340 12.61 -25.59 5.62
C LYS A 340 13.71 -26.24 4.79
N MET A 341 14.70 -25.46 4.37
CA MET A 341 15.91 -25.98 3.71
C MET A 341 17.15 -25.80 4.60
N PRO A 342 18.19 -26.64 4.45
CA PRO A 342 19.48 -26.41 5.08
C PRO A 342 20.02 -25.01 4.80
N PRO A 343 20.69 -24.35 5.77
CA PRO A 343 21.15 -24.91 7.05
C PRO A 343 20.13 -24.85 8.20
N ASP A 344 18.98 -24.19 8.04
CA ASP A 344 18.08 -23.83 9.16
C ASP A 344 17.03 -24.90 9.48
N LEU A 345 17.49 -26.10 9.84
CA LEU A 345 16.64 -27.26 10.15
C LEU A 345 16.33 -27.42 11.64
N ASN A 346 16.61 -26.43 12.47
CA ASN A 346 16.29 -26.49 13.91
C ASN A 346 14.86 -26.03 14.20
N ARG A 347 14.21 -26.64 15.20
CA ARG A 347 12.83 -26.30 15.64
C ARG A 347 12.66 -24.84 16.08
N SER A 348 13.73 -24.22 16.57
CA SER A 348 13.73 -22.83 17.06
C SER A 348 14.13 -21.81 15.99
N GLN A 349 14.82 -22.25 14.93
CA GLN A 349 15.28 -21.36 13.86
C GLN A 349 14.19 -21.25 12.79
N ILE A 350 13.32 -20.26 12.97
CA ILE A 350 12.24 -19.97 12.03
C ILE A 350 12.40 -18.53 11.55
N SER A 351 12.44 -18.35 10.23
CA SER A 351 12.49 -17.05 9.59
C SER A 351 11.15 -16.77 8.92
N PRO A 352 10.51 -15.62 9.16
CA PRO A 352 9.27 -15.28 8.47
C PRO A 352 9.57 -14.92 7.00
N PRO A 353 8.65 -15.21 6.07
CA PRO A 353 8.80 -14.76 4.69
C PRO A 353 8.79 -13.23 4.61
N GLN A 354 9.36 -12.68 3.55
CA GLN A 354 9.58 -11.24 3.38
C GLN A 354 8.77 -10.69 2.20
N ASN A 355 8.80 -9.37 1.99
CA ASN A 355 8.22 -8.72 0.81
C ASN A 355 6.73 -9.06 0.58
N TRP A 356 5.95 -8.98 1.66
CA TRP A 356 4.52 -9.25 1.63
C TRP A 356 3.80 -8.27 0.72
N LYS A 357 2.85 -8.77 -0.08
CA LYS A 357 1.99 -7.96 -0.94
C LYS A 357 0.59 -8.54 -0.97
N ILE A 358 -0.40 -7.68 -0.85
CA ILE A 358 -1.81 -8.05 -0.92
C ILE A 358 -2.53 -7.14 -1.90
N ASN A 359 -3.17 -7.77 -2.88
CA ASN A 359 -3.94 -7.08 -3.92
C ASN A 359 -5.36 -7.65 -3.96
N GLY A 360 -6.31 -6.88 -4.48
CA GLY A 360 -7.66 -7.34 -4.79
C GLY A 360 -8.14 -6.84 -6.15
N THR A 361 -9.40 -7.11 -6.50
CA THR A 361 -9.93 -6.75 -7.83
C THR A 361 -10.42 -5.31 -7.93
N LEU A 362 -11.01 -4.76 -6.84
CA LEU A 362 -11.63 -3.43 -6.77
C LEU A 362 -11.35 -2.81 -5.40
N ASN A 363 -10.06 -2.68 -5.10
CA ASN A 363 -9.59 -2.44 -3.75
C ASN A 363 -8.45 -1.41 -3.81
N PRO A 364 -8.26 -0.63 -2.74
CA PRO A 364 -7.13 0.27 -2.66
C PRO A 364 -5.80 -0.49 -2.80
N ASP A 365 -4.79 0.18 -3.33
CA ASP A 365 -3.45 -0.37 -3.42
C ASP A 365 -2.81 -0.39 -2.03
N TYR A 366 -2.32 -1.54 -1.58
CA TYR A 366 -1.67 -1.67 -0.27
C TYR A 366 -0.16 -1.75 -0.40
N GLN A 367 0.53 -1.06 0.52
CA GLN A 367 1.97 -1.18 0.73
C GLN A 367 2.22 -1.80 2.10
N CYS A 368 2.89 -2.96 2.12
CA CYS A 368 3.17 -3.71 3.34
C CYS A 368 4.63 -3.55 3.76
N GLY A 369 4.84 -3.41 5.07
CA GLY A 369 6.17 -3.40 5.67
C GLY A 369 6.77 -4.80 5.87
N PRO A 370 8.02 -4.87 6.37
CA PRO A 370 8.63 -6.14 6.76
C PRO A 370 7.94 -6.71 8.01
N PRO A 371 7.98 -8.04 8.23
CA PRO A 371 7.44 -8.67 9.43
C PRO A 371 8.20 -8.23 10.68
N VAL A 372 7.47 -7.72 11.66
CA VAL A 372 7.99 -7.32 12.96
C VAL A 372 7.69 -8.42 13.98
N ARG A 373 8.68 -8.80 14.79
CA ARG A 373 8.49 -9.80 15.84
C ARG A 373 7.65 -9.20 16.99
N VAL A 374 6.55 -9.88 17.33
CA VAL A 374 5.61 -9.44 18.38
C VAL A 374 5.35 -10.54 19.40
N SER A 375 4.63 -10.21 20.46
CA SER A 375 4.22 -11.19 21.48
C SER A 375 3.41 -12.34 20.86
N PRO A 376 3.66 -13.60 21.27
CA PRO A 376 2.97 -14.76 20.71
C PRO A 376 1.44 -14.65 20.78
N SER A 377 0.78 -14.88 19.65
CA SER A 377 -0.68 -14.91 19.58
C SER A 377 -1.26 -16.07 20.40
N GLN A 378 -2.47 -15.85 20.93
CA GLN A 378 -3.21 -16.84 21.69
C GLN A 378 -4.38 -17.36 20.86
N PHE A 379 -4.56 -18.67 20.87
CA PHE A 379 -5.63 -19.37 20.18
C PHE A 379 -6.46 -20.19 21.17
N PRO A 380 -7.79 -20.27 21.01
CA PRO A 380 -8.62 -21.15 21.81
C PRO A 380 -8.17 -22.61 21.68
N ASP A 381 -8.19 -23.37 22.77
CA ASP A 381 -7.82 -24.77 22.72
C ASP A 381 -8.79 -25.59 21.82
N PRO A 382 -8.29 -26.36 20.83
CA PRO A 382 -9.14 -27.13 19.92
C PRO A 382 -10.00 -28.20 20.60
N SER A 383 -9.65 -28.65 21.81
CA SER A 383 -10.42 -29.64 22.58
C SER A 383 -11.64 -29.02 23.30
N GLY A 384 -11.80 -27.69 23.23
CA GLY A 384 -12.87 -26.98 23.90
C GLY A 384 -12.63 -26.74 25.40
N LEU A 385 -11.42 -27.05 25.90
CA LEU A 385 -11.01 -26.67 27.24
C LEU A 385 -10.94 -25.13 27.37
N PRO A 386 -11.24 -24.55 28.54
CA PRO A 386 -11.16 -23.11 28.77
C PRO A 386 -9.69 -22.67 28.98
N ALA A 387 -8.84 -22.99 28.00
CA ALA A 387 -7.43 -22.65 27.96
C ALA A 387 -7.10 -22.07 26.59
N ASN A 388 -6.12 -21.17 26.55
CA ASN A 388 -5.56 -20.65 25.31
C ASN A 388 -4.19 -21.28 25.08
N LYS A 389 -3.95 -21.74 23.86
CA LYS A 389 -2.63 -22.16 23.40
C LYS A 389 -1.90 -20.99 22.75
N THR A 390 -0.64 -20.79 23.09
CA THR A 390 0.19 -19.75 22.48
C THR A 390 0.87 -20.27 21.21
N ALA A 391 1.08 -19.38 20.24
CA ALA A 391 2.00 -19.62 19.14
C ALA A 391 3.42 -19.86 19.68
N VAL A 392 4.22 -20.62 18.94
CA VAL A 392 5.67 -20.73 19.16
C VAL A 392 6.34 -19.38 18.85
N ALA A 393 5.81 -18.68 17.85
CA ALA A 393 6.42 -17.51 17.27
C ALA A 393 5.38 -16.71 16.48
N SER A 394 5.37 -15.39 16.62
CA SER A 394 4.43 -14.50 15.94
C SER A 394 5.13 -13.31 15.33
N TRP A 395 4.83 -13.03 14.07
CA TRP A 395 5.22 -11.81 13.39
C TRP A 395 4.00 -11.06 12.88
N GLN A 396 4.07 -9.74 12.94
CA GLN A 396 3.06 -8.86 12.40
C GLN A 396 3.62 -8.10 11.20
N VAL A 397 2.87 -8.13 10.11
CA VAL A 397 3.08 -7.29 8.94
C VAL A 397 1.98 -6.23 8.93
N VAL A 398 2.36 -4.97 8.78
CA VAL A 398 1.43 -3.85 8.67
C VAL A 398 1.37 -3.41 7.22
N CYS A 399 0.16 -3.28 6.67
CA CYS A 399 -0.06 -2.76 5.33
C CYS A 399 -0.97 -1.54 5.39
N ASN A 400 -0.59 -0.48 4.68
CA ASN A 400 -1.35 0.76 4.60
C ASN A 400 -1.80 1.02 3.17
N ILE A 401 -2.94 1.69 3.02
CA ILE A 401 -3.48 2.13 1.74
C ILE A 401 -2.56 3.18 1.16
N THR A 402 -2.25 3.02 -0.11
CA THR A 402 -1.51 3.96 -0.93
C THR A 402 -2.42 4.51 -2.02
N HIS A 403 -2.24 5.79 -2.33
CA HIS A 403 -2.93 6.46 -3.41
C HIS A 403 -1.89 6.93 -4.43
N PRO A 404 -1.57 6.10 -5.44
CA PRO A 404 -0.57 6.48 -6.42
C PRO A 404 -1.05 7.71 -7.20
N LYS A 405 -0.19 8.74 -7.28
CA LYS A 405 -0.51 9.96 -8.02
C LYS A 405 -0.73 9.63 -9.50
N GLY A 406 -1.86 10.10 -10.05
CA GLY A 406 -2.19 9.94 -11.46
C GLY A 406 -3.01 8.69 -11.80
N VAL A 407 -3.39 7.87 -10.81
CA VAL A 407 -4.36 6.78 -11.02
C VAL A 407 -5.78 7.36 -11.00
N SER A 408 -6.56 7.05 -12.03
CA SER A 408 -7.96 7.47 -12.12
C SER A 408 -8.84 6.59 -11.23
N PRO A 409 -9.86 7.15 -10.54
CA PRO A 409 -10.81 6.36 -9.75
C PRO A 409 -11.60 5.38 -10.63
N ARG A 410 -12.29 4.39 -10.04
CA ARG A 410 -13.14 3.45 -10.79
C ARG A 410 -14.62 3.84 -10.82
N CYS A 411 -15.00 4.83 -10.02
CA CYS A 411 -16.36 5.33 -9.91
C CYS A 411 -16.43 6.86 -10.04
N CYS A 412 -17.61 7.35 -10.41
CA CYS A 412 -17.88 8.78 -10.53
C CYS A 412 -19.27 9.17 -10.05
N VAL A 413 -19.43 10.45 -9.74
CA VAL A 413 -20.68 11.03 -9.25
C VAL A 413 -21.24 12.00 -10.28
N SER A 414 -22.57 12.04 -10.38
CA SER A 414 -23.33 13.04 -11.13
C SER A 414 -24.25 13.79 -10.17
N PHE A 415 -24.43 15.08 -10.40
CA PHE A 415 -25.27 15.95 -9.57
C PHE A 415 -26.52 16.40 -10.31
N SER A 416 -27.65 16.35 -9.60
CA SER A 416 -28.92 16.87 -10.09
C SER A 416 -29.70 17.48 -8.92
N ALA A 417 -30.69 18.32 -9.22
CA ALA A 417 -31.49 18.97 -8.19
C ALA A 417 -32.92 19.23 -8.67
N TYR A 418 -33.88 19.29 -7.75
CA TYR A 418 -35.29 19.55 -8.07
C TYR A 418 -35.54 20.91 -8.76
N TYR A 419 -34.62 21.86 -8.60
CA TYR A 419 -34.70 23.20 -9.20
C TYR A 419 -33.94 23.33 -10.54
N ASN A 420 -33.42 22.23 -11.10
CA ASN A 420 -32.68 22.23 -12.34
C ASN A 420 -33.07 21.04 -13.24
N ASP A 421 -33.50 21.34 -14.46
CA ASP A 421 -33.92 20.34 -15.45
C ASP A 421 -32.76 19.51 -16.05
N SER A 422 -31.53 19.78 -15.64
CA SER A 422 -30.31 19.16 -16.16
C SER A 422 -29.52 18.44 -15.09
N VAL A 423 -28.77 17.44 -15.53
CA VAL A 423 -27.81 16.72 -14.72
C VAL A 423 -26.41 17.16 -15.10
N ILE A 424 -25.60 17.44 -14.09
CA ILE A 424 -24.15 17.55 -14.24
C ILE A 424 -23.60 16.13 -14.22
N PRO A 425 -23.12 15.61 -15.34
CA PRO A 425 -22.59 14.25 -15.41
C PRO A 425 -21.23 14.16 -14.72
N CYS A 426 -20.68 12.95 -14.71
CA CYS A 426 -19.29 12.73 -14.34
C CYS A 426 -18.34 13.56 -15.23
N ASN A 427 -17.18 13.92 -14.66
CA ASN A 427 -16.15 14.63 -15.41
C ASN A 427 -15.67 13.80 -16.61
N THR A 428 -15.24 14.50 -17.67
CA THR A 428 -14.60 13.87 -18.81
C THR A 428 -13.38 13.07 -18.36
N CYS A 429 -13.31 11.81 -18.79
CA CYS A 429 -12.28 10.86 -18.36
C CYS A 429 -12.14 10.68 -16.85
N ALA A 430 -13.25 10.78 -16.09
CA ALA A 430 -13.24 10.59 -14.64
C ALA A 430 -12.52 9.29 -14.20
N CYS A 431 -12.69 8.19 -14.94
CA CYS A 431 -12.05 6.90 -14.67
C CYS A 431 -10.98 6.53 -15.71
N GLY A 432 -10.37 7.55 -16.34
CA GLY A 432 -9.29 7.42 -17.31
C GLY A 432 -9.72 7.73 -18.74
N CYS A 433 -8.78 8.23 -19.55
CA CYS A 433 -8.99 8.45 -20.98
C CYS A 433 -8.48 7.26 -21.82
N PRO A 434 -9.08 6.99 -22.99
CA PRO A 434 -8.50 6.07 -23.97
C PRO A 434 -7.13 6.58 -24.45
N SER A 435 -6.17 5.70 -24.70
CA SER A 435 -4.78 6.07 -25.07
C SER A 435 -4.67 6.80 -26.43
N ASN A 436 -5.68 6.68 -27.30
CA ASN A 436 -5.70 7.27 -28.66
C ASN A 436 -6.80 8.34 -28.82
N THR A 437 -6.79 9.38 -27.98
CA THR A 437 -7.84 10.43 -27.95
C THR A 437 -7.80 11.43 -29.11
N ALA A 438 -6.65 11.62 -29.77
CA ALA A 438 -6.38 12.77 -30.65
C ALA A 438 -7.23 12.88 -31.93
N ARG A 439 -8.16 11.95 -32.21
CA ARG A 439 -8.98 11.95 -33.44
C ARG A 439 -10.50 11.82 -33.25
N THR A 440 -11.02 11.55 -32.05
CA THR A 440 -12.47 11.26 -31.86
C THR A 440 -13.16 12.09 -30.78
N CYS A 441 -12.49 12.44 -29.69
CA CYS A 441 -13.07 13.21 -28.59
C CYS A 441 -12.01 14.08 -27.89
N SER A 442 -12.44 15.10 -27.16
CA SER A 442 -11.55 15.92 -26.34
C SER A 442 -11.43 15.35 -24.92
N ALA A 443 -10.20 15.08 -24.50
CA ALA A 443 -9.90 14.66 -23.12
C ALA A 443 -10.01 15.79 -22.09
N THR A 444 -10.01 17.05 -22.55
CA THR A 444 -9.96 18.25 -21.68
C THR A 444 -11.21 19.11 -21.77
N ALA A 445 -12.10 18.85 -22.73
CA ALA A 445 -13.36 19.57 -22.81
C ALA A 445 -14.23 19.25 -21.58
N PRO A 446 -14.97 20.22 -21.05
CA PRO A 446 -15.88 19.97 -19.94
C PRO A 446 -17.03 19.06 -20.37
N ALA A 447 -17.51 18.23 -19.45
CA ALA A 447 -18.62 17.34 -19.70
C ALA A 447 -19.92 18.13 -20.00
N VAL A 448 -20.70 17.66 -20.97
CA VAL A 448 -21.92 18.32 -21.43
C VAL A 448 -23.10 17.94 -20.54
N LEU A 449 -23.88 18.94 -20.12
CA LEU A 449 -25.05 18.75 -19.28
C LEU A 449 -26.09 17.84 -19.96
N LEU A 450 -26.67 16.92 -19.19
CA LEU A 450 -27.53 15.86 -19.70
C LEU A 450 -28.99 16.03 -19.25
N PRO A 451 -29.97 15.56 -20.04
CA PRO A 451 -31.30 15.29 -19.51
C PRO A 451 -31.24 14.12 -18.49
N PRO A 452 -32.07 14.12 -17.43
CA PRO A 452 -32.02 13.08 -16.38
C PRO A 452 -32.15 11.64 -16.89
N GLN A 453 -32.91 11.42 -17.96
CA GLN A 453 -33.13 10.08 -18.54
C GLN A 453 -31.84 9.50 -19.15
N ALA A 454 -30.88 10.35 -19.55
CA ALA A 454 -29.62 9.90 -20.14
C ALA A 454 -28.72 9.17 -19.12
N LEU A 455 -28.95 9.33 -17.81
CA LEU A 455 -28.21 8.59 -16.78
C LEU A 455 -28.45 7.07 -16.84
N LEU A 456 -29.58 6.62 -17.42
CA LEU A 456 -29.91 5.21 -17.60
C LEU A 456 -29.40 4.62 -18.92
N VAL A 457 -28.74 5.43 -19.74
CA VAL A 457 -28.20 5.04 -21.05
C VAL A 457 -26.69 4.93 -20.92
N PRO A 458 -26.03 3.92 -21.51
CA PRO A 458 -24.56 3.82 -21.49
C PRO A 458 -23.92 5.01 -22.20
N HIS A 459 -22.72 5.38 -21.79
CA HIS A 459 -22.07 6.63 -22.21
C HIS A 459 -22.03 6.80 -23.75
N GLU A 460 -21.67 5.73 -24.46
CA GLU A 460 -21.54 5.70 -25.92
C GLU A 460 -22.82 6.15 -26.65
N ASN A 461 -23.98 5.90 -26.04
CA ASN A 461 -25.29 6.20 -26.61
C ASN A 461 -25.90 7.52 -26.10
N ARG A 462 -25.19 8.26 -25.22
CA ARG A 462 -25.67 9.55 -24.68
C ARG A 462 -25.45 10.73 -25.63
N THR A 463 -24.53 10.63 -26.58
CA THR A 463 -24.12 11.76 -27.43
C THR A 463 -25.30 12.38 -28.18
N ALA A 464 -26.13 11.58 -28.86
CA ALA A 464 -27.29 12.08 -29.59
C ALA A 464 -28.31 12.77 -28.66
N MET A 465 -28.56 12.21 -27.47
CA MET A 465 -29.42 12.81 -26.45
C MET A 465 -28.88 14.15 -25.95
N SER A 466 -27.57 14.22 -25.67
CA SER A 466 -26.92 15.44 -25.17
C SER A 466 -26.94 16.57 -26.20
N VAL A 467 -26.72 16.27 -27.48
CA VAL A 467 -26.74 17.25 -28.58
C VAL A 467 -28.15 17.75 -28.80
N ALA A 468 -29.14 16.85 -28.90
CA ALA A 468 -30.54 17.23 -29.07
C ALA A 468 -31.04 18.08 -27.90
N TRP A 469 -30.71 17.69 -26.66
CA TRP A 469 -31.09 18.44 -25.47
C TRP A 469 -30.39 19.81 -25.38
N SER A 470 -29.11 19.88 -25.72
CA SER A 470 -28.36 21.14 -25.74
C SER A 470 -28.92 22.10 -26.78
N ALA A 471 -29.31 21.60 -27.95
CA ALA A 471 -29.99 22.40 -28.98
C ALA A 471 -31.33 22.96 -28.47
N LEU A 472 -32.15 22.13 -27.80
CA LEU A 472 -33.41 22.55 -27.19
C LEU A 472 -33.23 23.60 -26.08
N LYS A 473 -32.12 23.55 -25.33
CA LYS A 473 -31.80 24.49 -24.26
C LYS A 473 -30.90 25.65 -24.70
N HIS A 474 -30.65 25.77 -26.01
CA HIS A 474 -29.78 26.80 -26.61
C HIS A 474 -28.38 26.87 -25.98
N ARG A 475 -27.76 25.70 -25.74
CA ARG A 475 -26.41 25.57 -25.16
C ARG A 475 -25.42 25.15 -26.24
N ALA A 476 -24.23 25.75 -26.18
CA ALA A 476 -23.11 25.35 -27.02
C ALA A 476 -22.57 23.99 -26.57
N VAL A 477 -22.17 23.16 -27.53
CA VAL A 477 -21.55 21.86 -27.31
C VAL A 477 -20.12 21.92 -27.84
N PRO A 478 -19.11 21.43 -27.10
CA PRO A 478 -17.73 21.38 -27.57
C PRO A 478 -17.58 20.55 -28.85
N ASN A 479 -16.69 20.97 -29.75
CA ASN A 479 -16.27 20.22 -30.93
C ASN A 479 -14.74 20.24 -31.03
N PRO A 480 -14.03 19.11 -30.84
CA PRO A 480 -14.57 17.75 -30.65
C PRO A 480 -15.33 17.57 -29.32
N PHE A 481 -16.29 16.64 -29.33
CA PHE A 481 -17.13 16.32 -28.16
C PHE A 481 -16.27 15.77 -27.00
N PRO A 482 -16.62 16.00 -25.71
CA PRO A 482 -15.86 15.44 -24.59
C PRO A 482 -15.81 13.91 -24.62
N CYS A 483 -14.70 13.35 -24.18
CA CYS A 483 -14.56 11.91 -24.03
C CYS A 483 -15.44 11.35 -22.91
N ALA A 484 -15.64 10.03 -22.96
CA ALA A 484 -16.37 9.28 -21.95
C ALA A 484 -15.74 9.34 -20.56
N ASP A 485 -16.57 9.16 -19.54
CA ASP A 485 -16.11 9.02 -18.15
C ASP A 485 -15.37 7.70 -17.92
N ASN A 486 -15.71 6.64 -18.68
CA ASN A 486 -15.15 5.29 -18.61
C ASN A 486 -15.28 4.62 -17.23
N CYS A 487 -16.26 5.04 -16.44
CA CYS A 487 -16.46 4.54 -15.09
C CYS A 487 -17.36 3.29 -15.07
N GLY A 488 -16.93 2.25 -14.37
CA GLY A 488 -17.72 1.02 -14.20
C GLY A 488 -18.90 1.19 -13.24
N VAL A 489 -18.80 2.15 -12.32
CA VAL A 489 -19.88 2.52 -11.40
C VAL A 489 -20.12 4.01 -11.51
N SER A 490 -21.38 4.39 -11.70
CA SER A 490 -21.78 5.80 -11.65
C SER A 490 -22.84 5.99 -10.59
N ILE A 491 -22.74 7.08 -9.83
CA ILE A 491 -23.64 7.41 -8.73
C ILE A 491 -24.33 8.73 -9.07
N ASN A 492 -25.65 8.78 -8.98
CA ASN A 492 -26.36 10.05 -9.03
C ASN A 492 -26.75 10.49 -7.63
N TRP A 493 -26.28 11.68 -7.25
CA TRP A 493 -26.74 12.41 -6.08
C TRP A 493 -27.72 13.49 -6.52
N HIS A 494 -28.98 13.29 -6.19
CA HIS A 494 -30.07 14.18 -6.53
C HIS A 494 -30.57 14.92 -5.28
N LEU A 495 -30.45 16.24 -5.26
CA LEU A 495 -31.11 17.05 -4.25
C LEU A 495 -32.63 17.07 -4.52
N PHE A 496 -33.39 16.36 -3.69
CA PHE A 496 -34.77 16.02 -3.95
C PHE A 496 -35.76 17.05 -3.42
N THR A 497 -35.57 17.53 -2.18
CA THR A 497 -36.39 18.60 -1.60
C THR A 497 -35.57 19.49 -0.68
N ASP A 498 -35.98 20.73 -0.53
CA ASP A 498 -35.42 21.67 0.44
C ASP A 498 -36.54 22.46 1.14
N TYR A 499 -36.91 22.06 2.36
CA TYR A 499 -37.94 22.72 3.17
C TYR A 499 -37.32 23.46 4.36
N ASN A 500 -38.12 24.27 5.06
CA ASN A 500 -37.65 25.07 6.19
C ASN A 500 -37.13 24.23 7.37
N ARG A 501 -37.72 23.05 7.63
CA ARG A 501 -37.37 22.20 8.77
C ARG A 501 -36.43 21.04 8.44
N GLY A 502 -36.24 20.75 7.16
CA GLY A 502 -35.49 19.60 6.71
C GLY A 502 -35.39 19.57 5.19
N TRP A 503 -34.55 18.70 4.67
CA TRP A 503 -34.31 18.54 3.25
C TRP A 503 -34.10 17.04 2.95
N SER A 504 -34.12 16.67 1.68
CA SER A 504 -33.88 15.28 1.30
C SER A 504 -33.01 15.18 0.05
N ALA A 505 -32.19 14.13 0.03
CA ALA A 505 -31.44 13.71 -1.14
C ALA A 505 -31.91 12.35 -1.60
N ARG A 506 -31.74 12.05 -2.88
CA ARG A 506 -31.84 10.70 -3.43
C ARG A 506 -30.49 10.31 -3.98
N ILE A 507 -29.99 9.17 -3.54
CA ILE A 507 -28.83 8.53 -4.14
C ILE A 507 -29.30 7.37 -5.03
N THR A 508 -28.74 7.29 -6.23
CA THR A 508 -28.98 6.18 -7.16
C THR A 508 -27.64 5.62 -7.61
N LEU A 509 -27.43 4.33 -7.39
CA LEU A 509 -26.24 3.59 -7.76
C LEU A 509 -26.50 2.88 -9.09
N PHE A 510 -25.57 3.00 -10.03
CA PHE A 510 -25.60 2.31 -11.32
C PHE A 510 -24.34 1.46 -11.48
N ASN A 511 -24.53 0.17 -11.72
CA ASN A 511 -23.47 -0.77 -12.06
C ASN A 511 -23.48 -1.04 -13.56
N TRP A 512 -22.43 -0.58 -14.23
CA TRP A 512 -22.18 -0.78 -15.67
C TRP A 512 -21.22 -1.95 -15.94
N GLN A 513 -20.78 -2.66 -14.90
CA GLN A 513 -19.93 -3.83 -15.03
C GLN A 513 -20.75 -5.09 -15.32
N GLU A 514 -20.09 -6.10 -15.87
CA GLU A 514 -20.68 -7.41 -16.14
C GLU A 514 -20.77 -8.29 -14.87
N THR A 515 -20.19 -7.82 -13.77
CA THR A 515 -20.19 -8.51 -12.47
C THR A 515 -21.08 -7.80 -11.46
N SER A 516 -21.79 -8.58 -10.65
CA SER A 516 -22.63 -8.05 -9.57
C SER A 516 -21.78 -7.78 -8.33
N PHE A 517 -22.12 -6.74 -7.56
CA PHE A 517 -21.47 -6.42 -6.29
C PHE A 517 -22.29 -6.94 -5.09
N PRO A 518 -21.87 -8.06 -4.46
CA PRO A 518 -22.49 -8.53 -3.22
C PRO A 518 -21.98 -7.74 -2.01
N ASP A 519 -22.81 -7.62 -0.98
CA ASP A 519 -22.49 -6.88 0.26
C ASP A 519 -21.98 -5.46 -0.05
N TRP A 520 -22.49 -4.79 -1.09
CA TRP A 520 -21.99 -3.48 -1.49
C TRP A 520 -22.23 -2.42 -0.40
N PHE A 521 -21.35 -1.42 -0.33
CA PHE A 521 -21.59 -0.20 0.45
C PHE A 521 -21.15 1.05 -0.30
N ALA A 522 -21.74 2.16 0.09
CA ALA A 522 -21.27 3.49 -0.27
C ALA A 522 -21.10 4.32 1.00
N ALA A 523 -20.24 5.33 0.96
CA ALA A 523 -20.14 6.32 2.03
C ALA A 523 -20.16 7.71 1.43
N VAL A 524 -20.88 8.61 2.08
CA VAL A 524 -21.01 9.99 1.63
C VAL A 524 -20.57 10.93 2.73
N GLN A 525 -19.60 11.78 2.42
CA GLN A 525 -19.16 12.85 3.32
C GLN A 525 -19.87 14.15 2.95
N LEU A 526 -20.53 14.76 3.92
CA LEU A 526 -21.15 16.08 3.81
C LEU A 526 -20.50 17.01 4.82
N ASP A 527 -20.17 18.23 4.43
CA ASP A 527 -19.48 19.16 5.32
C ASP A 527 -20.37 19.59 6.50
N LYS A 528 -21.30 20.54 6.27
CA LYS A 528 -22.17 21.06 7.34
C LYS A 528 -23.45 20.24 7.54
N ALA A 529 -23.88 19.52 6.52
CA ALA A 529 -25.22 18.93 6.50
C ALA A 529 -25.29 17.49 7.08
N ALA A 530 -24.14 16.83 7.28
CA ALA A 530 -24.07 15.45 7.77
C ALA A 530 -24.75 15.27 9.14
N ALA A 531 -24.52 16.21 10.07
CA ALA A 531 -25.12 16.20 11.41
C ALA A 531 -26.65 16.31 11.40
N GLY A 532 -27.25 16.64 10.25
CA GLY A 532 -28.68 16.63 10.04
C GLY A 532 -29.26 15.27 9.65
N PHE A 533 -28.46 14.21 9.42
CA PHE A 533 -28.97 12.91 8.99
C PHE A 533 -30.04 12.35 9.93
N GLU A 534 -31.24 12.04 9.40
CA GLU A 534 -32.36 11.49 10.17
C GLU A 534 -32.64 10.03 9.82
N ALA A 535 -32.82 9.73 8.52
CA ALA A 535 -33.22 8.40 8.09
C ALA A 535 -32.83 8.11 6.65
N MET A 536 -32.73 6.81 6.35
CA MET A 536 -32.57 6.24 5.03
C MET A 536 -33.62 5.14 4.84
N TYR A 537 -34.38 5.18 3.73
CA TYR A 537 -35.62 4.40 3.63
C TYR A 537 -35.48 3.01 3.00
N SER A 538 -34.60 2.86 2.00
CA SER A 538 -34.46 1.61 1.24
C SER A 538 -33.11 0.91 1.45
N PHE A 539 -32.19 1.57 2.15
CA PHE A 539 -30.86 1.07 2.51
C PHE A 539 -30.72 1.17 4.03
N ASN A 540 -29.80 0.40 4.61
CA ASN A 540 -29.35 0.63 5.97
C ASN A 540 -28.35 1.79 5.94
N GLY A 541 -28.51 2.76 6.84
CA GLY A 541 -27.69 3.97 6.86
C GLY A 541 -27.32 4.38 8.28
N SER A 542 -26.04 4.64 8.51
CA SER A 542 -25.51 5.01 9.83
C SER A 542 -24.48 6.14 9.70
N MET A 543 -24.37 6.93 10.77
CA MET A 543 -23.26 7.87 10.89
C MET A 543 -21.98 7.09 11.22
N LEU A 544 -20.93 7.35 10.47
CA LEU A 544 -19.62 6.76 10.66
C LEU A 544 -18.65 7.84 11.17
N GLU A 545 -18.03 7.56 12.30
CA GLU A 545 -16.93 8.39 12.82
C GLU A 545 -15.65 8.03 12.09
N MET A 546 -15.05 9.02 11.42
CA MET A 546 -13.75 8.89 10.78
C MET A 546 -12.81 9.94 11.37
N ASP A 547 -11.69 9.50 11.95
CA ASP A 547 -10.68 10.38 12.56
C ASP A 547 -11.25 11.38 13.59
N GLY A 548 -12.24 10.94 14.37
CA GLY A 548 -12.92 11.78 15.37
C GLY A 548 -13.97 12.74 14.80
N VAL A 549 -14.30 12.64 13.51
CA VAL A 549 -15.29 13.49 12.83
C VAL A 549 -16.48 12.66 12.35
N ASN A 550 -17.68 13.07 12.79
CA ASN A 550 -18.95 12.45 12.42
C ASN A 550 -19.60 13.19 11.23
N ASN A 551 -18.94 13.17 10.07
CA ASN A 551 -19.43 13.82 8.85
C ASN A 551 -19.67 12.85 7.68
N THR A 552 -19.48 11.55 7.91
CA THR A 552 -19.65 10.50 6.91
C THR A 552 -20.89 9.68 7.21
N ILE A 553 -21.72 9.46 6.20
CA ILE A 553 -22.89 8.57 6.26
C ILE A 553 -22.51 7.31 5.49
N LEU A 554 -22.39 6.19 6.20
CA LEU A 554 -22.23 4.86 5.61
C LEU A 554 -23.60 4.34 5.20
N MET A 555 -23.70 3.74 4.03
CA MET A 555 -24.93 3.13 3.53
C MET A 555 -24.67 1.80 2.84
N GLU A 556 -25.52 0.83 3.12
CA GLU A 556 -25.40 -0.54 2.62
C GLU A 556 -26.78 -1.11 2.28
N GLY A 557 -26.81 -2.13 1.44
CA GLY A 557 -28.06 -2.80 1.10
C GLY A 557 -28.66 -3.54 2.29
N LEU A 558 -30.00 -3.59 2.36
CA LEU A 558 -30.69 -4.37 3.39
C LEU A 558 -30.35 -5.87 3.27
N PRO A 559 -30.37 -6.64 4.38
CA PRO A 559 -30.15 -8.09 4.34
C PRO A 559 -31.03 -8.78 3.29
N GLY A 560 -30.41 -9.50 2.35
CA GLY A 560 -31.10 -10.17 1.23
C GLY A 560 -31.31 -9.30 -0.02
N LEU A 561 -31.08 -7.98 0.06
CA LEU A 561 -31.12 -7.01 -1.05
C LEU A 561 -29.78 -6.29 -1.26
N ASN A 562 -28.73 -6.80 -0.63
CA ASN A 562 -27.35 -6.34 -0.63
C ASN A 562 -26.55 -6.68 -1.92
N TYR A 563 -27.24 -6.82 -3.05
CA TYR A 563 -26.62 -7.12 -4.35
C TYR A 563 -26.91 -6.02 -5.37
N LEU A 564 -25.88 -5.28 -5.79
CA LEU A 564 -25.98 -4.38 -6.92
C LEU A 564 -25.69 -5.19 -8.18
N VAL A 565 -26.75 -5.63 -8.87
CA VAL A 565 -26.67 -6.54 -10.02
C VAL A 565 -25.83 -5.96 -11.16
N ALA A 566 -25.32 -6.83 -12.03
CA ALA A 566 -24.55 -6.47 -13.21
C ALA A 566 -25.42 -5.78 -14.28
N GLU A 567 -24.76 -5.14 -15.25
CA GLU A 567 -25.37 -4.62 -16.47
C GLU A 567 -25.96 -5.77 -17.32
N THR A 568 -27.20 -5.61 -17.78
CA THR A 568 -27.91 -6.59 -18.60
C THR A 568 -28.30 -6.00 -19.96
N ASP A 569 -28.67 -6.85 -20.90
CA ASP A 569 -29.23 -6.40 -22.17
C ASP A 569 -30.55 -5.63 -21.97
N GLY A 570 -30.82 -4.68 -22.87
CA GLY A 570 -32.11 -4.01 -22.97
C GLY A 570 -33.23 -4.97 -23.42
N ALA A 571 -34.48 -4.51 -23.31
CA ALA A 571 -35.66 -5.35 -23.62
C ALA A 571 -35.63 -5.92 -25.04
N ASN A 572 -35.16 -5.13 -26.02
CA ASN A 572 -34.84 -5.60 -27.36
C ASN A 572 -33.36 -5.30 -27.68
N PRO A 573 -32.44 -6.28 -27.57
CA PRO A 573 -31.00 -6.06 -27.77
C PRO A 573 -30.61 -5.52 -29.16
N GLN A 574 -31.50 -5.61 -30.17
CA GLN A 574 -31.25 -5.04 -31.50
C GLN A 574 -31.52 -3.54 -31.58
N LYS A 575 -32.26 -2.96 -30.63
CA LYS A 575 -32.72 -1.56 -30.66
C LYS A 575 -32.43 -0.80 -29.37
N ASP A 576 -32.55 -1.49 -28.25
CA ASP A 576 -32.39 -0.92 -26.92
C ASP A 576 -30.96 -1.14 -26.44
N PRO A 577 -30.30 -0.10 -25.90
CA PRO A 577 -28.98 -0.26 -25.32
C PRO A 577 -29.03 -1.14 -24.07
N ARG A 578 -27.85 -1.63 -23.64
CA ARG A 578 -27.68 -2.28 -22.34
C ARG A 578 -28.12 -1.34 -21.21
N VAL A 579 -28.59 -1.95 -20.11
CA VAL A 579 -29.13 -1.25 -18.94
C VAL A 579 -28.33 -1.61 -17.70
N PRO A 580 -27.98 -0.62 -16.85
CA PRO A 580 -27.18 -0.86 -15.68
C PRO A 580 -28.01 -1.55 -14.60
N GLY A 581 -27.34 -2.32 -13.75
CA GLY A 581 -27.92 -2.67 -12.45
C GLY A 581 -28.16 -1.40 -11.64
N LYS A 582 -29.31 -1.30 -10.97
CA LYS A 582 -29.75 -0.06 -10.32
C LYS A 582 -30.30 -0.30 -8.93
N GLN A 583 -29.79 0.45 -7.96
CA GLN A 583 -30.41 0.59 -6.64
C GLN A 583 -30.54 2.07 -6.28
N GLN A 584 -31.55 2.44 -5.49
CA GLN A 584 -31.77 3.82 -5.07
C GLN A 584 -32.39 3.89 -3.68
N THR A 585 -32.12 4.99 -2.97
CA THR A 585 -32.78 5.32 -1.71
C THR A 585 -33.00 6.82 -1.60
N VAL A 586 -33.94 7.22 -0.74
CA VAL A 586 -34.11 8.60 -0.29
C VAL A 586 -33.51 8.72 1.11
N ILE A 587 -32.84 9.84 1.34
CA ILE A 587 -32.16 10.21 2.58
C ILE A 587 -32.84 11.47 3.10
N SER A 588 -33.29 11.47 4.36
CA SER A 588 -33.90 12.63 4.99
C SER A 588 -32.93 13.28 5.99
N PHE A 589 -32.97 14.61 6.03
CA PHE A 589 -32.13 15.41 6.89
C PHE A 589 -32.94 16.49 7.61
N THR A 590 -32.67 16.69 8.89
CA THR A 590 -33.18 17.80 9.70
C THR A 590 -32.29 19.03 9.58
N LYS A 591 -32.91 20.22 9.60
CA LYS A 591 -32.18 21.48 9.75
C LYS A 591 -32.07 21.95 11.19
N LYS A 592 -32.70 21.24 12.13
CA LYS A 592 -32.84 21.67 13.53
C LYS A 592 -31.50 21.88 14.23
N ASN A 593 -30.53 21.02 13.95
CA ASN A 593 -29.23 20.99 14.64
C ASN A 593 -28.09 21.52 13.76
N ILE A 594 -28.40 22.08 12.59
CA ILE A 594 -27.41 22.56 11.60
C ILE A 594 -27.76 23.99 11.14
N PRO A 595 -27.71 24.99 12.05
CA PRO A 595 -28.07 26.36 11.72
C PRO A 595 -27.13 26.94 10.65
N GLY A 596 -27.69 27.75 9.74
CA GLY A 596 -26.90 28.43 8.70
C GLY A 596 -26.55 27.58 7.47
N VAL A 597 -27.05 26.34 7.38
CA VAL A 597 -26.87 25.49 6.20
C VAL A 597 -27.68 26.02 5.02
N ASN A 598 -27.02 26.20 3.88
CA ASN A 598 -27.60 26.62 2.62
C ASN A 598 -27.49 25.50 1.58
N ILE A 599 -28.54 24.68 1.54
CA ILE A 599 -28.65 23.48 0.71
C ILE A 599 -28.52 23.82 -0.79
N ALA A 600 -29.20 24.87 -1.24
CA ALA A 600 -29.16 25.30 -2.63
C ALA A 600 -27.81 25.93 -3.05
N ALA A 601 -27.02 26.43 -2.10
CA ALA A 601 -25.71 27.02 -2.38
C ALA A 601 -24.55 26.00 -2.41
N GLY A 602 -24.80 24.73 -2.08
CA GLY A 602 -23.78 23.68 -2.14
C GLY A 602 -23.78 22.74 -0.95
N ASP A 603 -24.27 23.17 0.23
CA ASP A 603 -24.15 22.38 1.47
C ASP A 603 -24.94 21.05 1.42
N GLY A 604 -25.89 20.91 0.48
CA GLY A 604 -26.64 19.67 0.25
C GLY A 604 -25.94 18.65 -0.66
N PHE A 605 -24.75 18.96 -1.16
CA PHE A 605 -23.97 18.09 -2.04
C PHE A 605 -22.76 17.52 -1.31
N PRO A 606 -22.38 16.27 -1.60
CA PRO A 606 -21.25 15.62 -0.96
C PRO A 606 -19.93 16.30 -1.33
N THR A 607 -19.00 16.31 -0.38
CA THR A 607 -17.60 16.69 -0.62
C THR A 607 -16.75 15.49 -1.02
N LYS A 608 -17.14 14.29 -0.56
CA LYS A 608 -16.58 13.01 -0.97
C LYS A 608 -17.66 11.95 -1.08
N VAL A 609 -17.44 11.01 -1.99
CA VAL A 609 -18.27 9.81 -2.13
C VAL A 609 -17.33 8.63 -2.29
N PHE A 610 -17.56 7.58 -1.52
CA PHE A 610 -16.84 6.32 -1.61
C PHE A 610 -17.79 5.22 -2.07
N PHE A 611 -17.30 4.31 -2.89
CA PHE A 611 -18.01 3.09 -3.26
C PHE A 611 -17.07 1.91 -3.07
N ASN A 612 -17.47 0.94 -2.23
CA ASN A 612 -16.65 -0.23 -1.88
C ASN A 612 -15.19 0.09 -1.49
N GLY A 613 -14.96 1.25 -0.87
CA GLY A 613 -13.66 1.69 -0.35
C GLY A 613 -12.83 2.54 -1.29
N GLU A 614 -13.26 2.77 -2.53
CA GLU A 614 -12.61 3.71 -3.44
C GLU A 614 -13.30 5.07 -3.44
N GLU A 615 -12.52 6.16 -3.43
CA GLU A 615 -13.03 7.53 -3.58
C GLU A 615 -13.42 7.80 -5.04
N CYS A 616 -14.67 8.20 -5.27
CA CYS A 616 -15.19 8.50 -6.61
C CYS A 616 -14.84 9.91 -7.07
N SER A 617 -14.75 10.13 -8.39
CA SER A 617 -14.64 11.48 -8.95
C SER A 617 -15.93 12.27 -8.78
N LEU A 618 -15.85 13.46 -8.20
CA LEU A 618 -16.97 14.40 -8.09
C LEU A 618 -16.92 15.49 -9.18
N PRO A 619 -18.08 16.00 -9.64
CA PRO A 619 -18.13 17.21 -10.47
C PRO A 619 -17.63 18.43 -9.72
N SER A 620 -16.99 19.35 -10.43
CA SER A 620 -16.47 20.61 -9.87
C SER A 620 -17.53 21.72 -9.72
N ILE A 621 -18.74 21.49 -10.24
CA ILE A 621 -19.83 22.46 -10.23
C ILE A 621 -21.10 21.83 -9.67
N TYR A 622 -21.95 22.65 -9.05
CA TYR A 622 -23.27 22.25 -8.56
C TYR A 622 -24.38 22.73 -9.50
N PRO A 623 -25.54 22.05 -9.51
CA PRO A 623 -26.72 22.53 -10.21
C PRO A 623 -27.05 23.95 -9.74
N THR A 624 -27.31 24.86 -10.67
CA THR A 624 -27.73 26.24 -10.37
C THR A 624 -29.16 26.45 -10.86
N SER A 625 -29.95 27.26 -10.15
CA SER A 625 -31.27 27.64 -10.63
C SER A 625 -31.15 28.70 -11.74
N ASN A 626 -32.03 28.65 -12.74
CA ASN A 626 -32.09 29.65 -13.81
C ASN A 626 -32.36 31.08 -13.29
N SER A 627 -32.74 31.27 -12.01
CA SER A 627 -32.97 32.61 -11.44
C SER A 627 -31.67 33.35 -11.07
N ASN A 628 -30.56 32.64 -10.83
CA ASN A 628 -29.29 33.27 -10.45
C ASN A 628 -28.55 33.93 -11.63
N GLY A 629 -28.94 33.64 -12.87
CA GLY A 629 -28.38 34.28 -14.08
C GLY A 629 -28.88 35.71 -14.34
N LYS A 630 -29.87 36.22 -13.58
CA LYS A 630 -30.45 37.57 -13.79
C LYS A 630 -29.87 38.67 -12.87
N GLY A 631 -28.86 38.36 -12.06
CA GLY A 631 -28.19 39.38 -11.22
C GLY A 631 -27.32 40.35 -12.02
N SER A 632 -26.70 39.89 -13.11
CA SER A 632 -25.80 40.72 -13.93
C SER A 632 -26.56 41.73 -14.80
N THR A 633 -27.73 41.35 -15.33
CA THR A 633 -28.55 42.26 -16.16
C THR A 633 -29.18 43.39 -15.35
N MET A 634 -29.48 43.19 -14.07
CA MET A 634 -30.05 44.26 -13.22
C MET A 634 -29.00 45.34 -12.90
N ILE A 635 -27.76 44.97 -12.60
CA ILE A 635 -26.66 45.91 -12.33
C ILE A 635 -26.32 46.72 -13.59
N LEU A 636 -26.28 46.08 -14.75
CA LEU A 636 -26.04 46.76 -16.03
C LEU A 636 -27.18 47.74 -16.38
N SER A 637 -28.43 47.38 -16.05
CA SER A 637 -29.60 48.24 -16.28
C SER A 637 -29.61 49.46 -15.35
N ILE A 638 -29.18 49.29 -14.09
CA ILE A 638 -29.06 50.39 -13.12
C ILE A 638 -27.91 51.33 -13.53
N LEU A 639 -26.79 50.79 -14.00
CA LEU A 639 -25.68 51.59 -14.52
C LEU A 639 -26.06 52.36 -15.80
N LEU A 640 -26.78 51.72 -16.73
CA LEU A 640 -27.29 52.42 -17.92
C LEU A 640 -28.31 53.51 -17.55
N ALA A 641 -29.21 53.24 -16.60
CA ALA A 641 -30.17 54.24 -16.13
C ALA A 641 -29.45 55.42 -15.45
N ALA A 642 -28.41 55.17 -14.65
CA ALA A 642 -27.60 56.22 -14.04
C ALA A 642 -26.84 57.06 -15.07
N VAL A 643 -26.30 56.43 -16.13
CA VAL A 643 -25.62 57.13 -17.23
C VAL A 643 -26.62 57.98 -18.04
N VAL A 644 -27.83 57.47 -18.30
CA VAL A 644 -28.88 58.24 -18.99
C VAL A 644 -29.35 59.43 -18.14
N VAL A 645 -29.51 59.27 -16.82
CA VAL A 645 -29.86 60.38 -15.91
C VAL A 645 -28.76 61.44 -15.89
N LEU A 646 -27.49 61.03 -15.88
CA LEU A 646 -26.35 61.96 -15.95
C LEU A 646 -26.26 62.70 -17.29
N LEU A 647 -26.66 62.06 -18.39
CA LEU A 647 -26.70 62.68 -19.73
C LEU A 647 -27.90 63.62 -19.94
N ILE A 648 -29.00 63.46 -19.17
CA ILE A 648 -30.16 64.36 -19.20
C ILE A 648 -29.94 65.60 -18.31
N GLN A 649 -28.94 65.56 -17.42
CA GLN A 649 -28.57 66.67 -16.52
C GLN A 649 -27.42 67.56 -17.06
N GLN A 650 -26.96 67.32 -18.30
CA GLN A 650 -26.11 68.24 -19.08
C GLN A 650 -26.96 68.94 -20.14
#